data_AF-A0ABD2J9U8-F1
#
_entry.id   AF-A0ABD2J9U8-F1
#
_cell.length_a   1.000
_cell.length_b   1.000
_cell.length_c   1.000
_cell.angle_alpha   90.00
_cell.angle_beta   90.00
_cell.angle_gamma   90.00
#
_symmetry.space_group_name_H-M   'P 1'
#
loop_
_entity.id
_entity.type
_entity.pdbx_description
1 polymer ?
#
loop_
_entity_poly.entity_id
_entity_poly.type
_entity_poly.pdbx_seq_one_letter_code
_entity_poly.pdbx_strand_id
1 'polypeptide(L)'
;MCRIHLLMESVDLRLFFACFLLSVGTNFFEAFSASYPSSANHSFHTFFNNSYIDRGHSAGVGHLVLKCFWSLSLHVAPIGNLIGCLIGPIYTENLVGSLISIVSIIFEFPELLILARLVASASATVGLLALVLFLQEIPLSAQRGLYSFLCALSVSIVECFALCLNLALPQLGEQLLVLVGLPLVPQIVALLTAFYLMETPQFLAIVAKNKQEKALKALAFYRKGFSGTNLRAELEAVCCCCCTPQSSAEDYPQFNWRKIWCQLFARNERRKAVLIGFCTLQITVGGWPVLESSTEILSEHFSTSVVEPISYVLVAVYFLSSLTGLFFVEMLNRRPLIIRSALLNIGFLCLYITSHWASKHLAIWLGWLCLPCIFLFAISLGFALGPLSYFICAELLPHPSPHSSWLISLVFAANIISTYIFDWATPLIFRKASAWAFVPLYIVPSLCCLVPLWLFLPETRGQQMHDIVNMLKSRGTMHQRTKHQQQQKESSEKSRPHPTWPNTCRGAQLSLVACGAFIDQLVARLGIDAIHLCAETPTKWRLRLDDPHWKYPKGVVQRNAALRWLRKNGAHQHVGAVYFGDDDNTYDWRLFDEIRLLKRVGTWPVGIVGGMLAEFAYVNANAVVSGFNAKWKPSRPFPIDMAAFAVNISLIHEHAGAEFSYKSPRGFLESHFLSALNLTRTDLEPLAKNGTRVYVWHTRTAQAQLRAKQIAKFYSANVSTLAEAEKDAIS
;
A
#
# COMPACT_ATOMS: atom_id res chain seq x y z
N MET A 1 -8.64 -11.31 -19.38
CA MET A 1 -8.61 -12.75 -19.04
C MET A 1 -7.20 -13.28 -18.76
N CYS A 2 -6.21 -13.15 -19.66
CA CYS A 2 -4.85 -13.71 -19.46
C CYS A 2 -4.16 -13.28 -18.13
N ARG A 3 -4.31 -12.01 -17.70
CA ARG A 3 -3.81 -11.54 -16.40
C ARG A 3 -4.55 -12.10 -15.17
N ILE A 4 -5.85 -12.43 -15.31
CA ILE A 4 -6.63 -13.05 -14.21
C ILE A 4 -6.13 -14.48 -14.03
N HIS A 5 -5.90 -15.19 -15.13
CA HIS A 5 -5.40 -16.56 -15.10
C HIS A 5 -4.03 -16.65 -14.43
N LEU A 6 -3.08 -15.80 -14.82
CA LEU A 6 -1.74 -15.74 -14.20
C LEU A 6 -1.80 -15.34 -12.71
N LEU A 7 -2.71 -14.45 -12.31
CA LEU A 7 -2.91 -14.11 -10.91
C LEU A 7 -3.44 -15.32 -10.14
N MET A 8 -4.47 -16.01 -10.65
CA MET A 8 -5.05 -17.17 -9.99
C MET A 8 -4.09 -18.36 -9.89
N GLU A 9 -3.20 -18.55 -10.88
CA GLU A 9 -2.11 -19.54 -10.81
C GLU A 9 -1.08 -19.20 -9.71
N SER A 10 -0.91 -17.92 -9.37
CA SER A 10 0.02 -17.48 -8.33
C SER A 10 -0.55 -17.53 -6.89
N VAL A 11 -1.84 -17.81 -6.73
CA VAL A 11 -2.51 -17.84 -5.42
C VAL A 11 -2.41 -19.24 -4.82
N ASP A 12 -1.91 -19.34 -3.59
CA ASP A 12 -2.01 -20.60 -2.83
C ASP A 12 -3.47 -20.82 -2.43
N LEU A 13 -4.15 -21.70 -3.16
CA LEU A 13 -5.57 -22.04 -2.95
C LEU A 13 -5.85 -22.51 -1.52
N ARG A 14 -4.90 -23.19 -0.85
CA ARG A 14 -5.10 -23.64 0.53
C ARG A 14 -5.14 -22.45 1.49
N LEU A 15 -4.22 -21.51 1.33
CA LEU A 15 -4.18 -20.30 2.14
C LEU A 15 -5.38 -19.40 1.87
N PHE A 16 -5.74 -19.23 0.59
CA PHE A 16 -6.92 -18.45 0.22
C PHE A 16 -8.21 -19.02 0.82
N PHE A 17 -8.39 -20.35 0.75
CA PHE A 17 -9.56 -21.01 1.34
C PHE A 17 -9.58 -20.91 2.87
N ALA A 18 -8.43 -21.05 3.54
CA ALA A 18 -8.34 -20.84 4.99
C ALA A 18 -8.69 -19.40 5.39
N CYS A 19 -8.16 -18.39 4.68
CA CYS A 19 -8.50 -16.99 4.90
C CYS A 19 -9.99 -16.70 4.62
N PHE A 20 -10.58 -17.36 3.62
CA PHE A 20 -12.00 -17.27 3.32
C PHE A 20 -12.87 -17.82 4.46
N LEU A 21 -12.57 -19.04 4.94
CA LEU A 21 -13.28 -19.64 6.07
C LEU A 21 -13.16 -18.80 7.34
N LEU A 22 -11.96 -18.30 7.63
CA LEU A 22 -11.73 -17.41 8.76
C LEU A 22 -12.56 -16.13 8.63
N SER A 23 -12.60 -15.51 7.45
CA SER A 23 -13.37 -14.28 7.21
C SER A 23 -14.88 -14.50 7.39
N VAL A 24 -15.41 -15.57 6.80
CA VAL A 24 -16.84 -15.92 6.93
C VAL A 24 -17.19 -16.21 8.38
N GLY A 25 -16.42 -17.04 9.09
CA GLY A 25 -16.77 -17.39 10.47
C GLY A 25 -16.65 -16.23 11.46
N THR A 26 -15.65 -15.35 11.29
CA THR A 26 -15.46 -14.14 12.13
C THR A 26 -16.63 -13.16 11.96
N ASN A 27 -17.03 -12.89 10.71
CA ASN A 27 -18.09 -11.93 10.41
C ASN A 27 -19.49 -12.52 10.46
N PHE A 28 -19.63 -13.85 10.58
CA PHE A 28 -20.91 -14.54 10.50
C PHE A 28 -21.91 -14.02 11.53
N PHE A 29 -21.48 -13.90 12.78
CA PHE A 29 -22.38 -13.49 13.85
C PHE A 29 -22.95 -12.10 13.62
N GLU A 30 -22.09 -11.12 13.35
CA GLU A 30 -22.53 -9.73 13.19
C GLU A 30 -23.49 -9.59 12.01
N ALA A 31 -23.11 -10.10 10.83
CA ALA A 31 -23.93 -10.01 9.62
C ALA A 31 -25.24 -10.82 9.73
N PHE A 32 -25.20 -12.03 10.30
CA PHE A 32 -26.40 -12.86 10.46
C PHE A 32 -27.34 -12.28 11.53
N SER A 33 -26.79 -11.75 12.62
CA SER A 33 -27.57 -11.20 13.74
C SER A 33 -28.29 -9.88 13.45
N ALA A 34 -27.80 -9.12 12.48
CA ALA A 34 -28.51 -7.98 11.91
C ALA A 34 -29.74 -8.43 11.10
N SER A 35 -29.65 -9.57 10.40
CA SER A 35 -30.67 -10.02 9.44
C SER A 35 -31.82 -10.82 10.08
N TYR A 36 -31.53 -11.79 10.95
CA TYR A 36 -32.55 -12.75 11.43
C TYR A 36 -33.65 -12.19 12.36
N PRO A 37 -33.48 -11.07 13.09
CA PRO A 37 -34.58 -10.52 13.90
C PRO A 37 -35.77 -10.14 13.04
N SER A 38 -35.52 -9.61 11.84
CA SER A 38 -36.57 -9.19 10.91
C SER A 38 -37.50 -10.35 10.52
N SER A 39 -36.97 -11.56 10.37
CA SER A 39 -37.75 -12.75 9.99
C SER A 39 -38.39 -13.47 11.17
N ALA A 40 -37.81 -13.38 12.38
CA ALA A 40 -38.32 -14.04 13.59
C ALA A 40 -39.00 -13.07 14.58
N ASN A 41 -39.50 -11.92 14.11
CA ASN A 41 -40.06 -10.86 14.94
C ASN A 41 -41.19 -11.37 15.87
N HIS A 42 -42.15 -12.13 15.32
CA HIS A 42 -43.26 -12.70 16.08
C HIS A 42 -42.77 -13.65 17.19
N SER A 43 -41.81 -14.51 16.88
CA SER A 43 -41.22 -15.46 17.81
C SER A 43 -40.46 -14.78 18.95
N PHE A 44 -39.71 -13.71 18.67
CA PHE A 44 -39.06 -12.91 19.70
C PHE A 44 -40.07 -12.22 20.62
N HIS A 45 -41.15 -11.65 20.07
CA HIS A 45 -42.22 -11.07 20.87
C HIS A 45 -42.91 -12.10 21.77
N THR A 46 -43.13 -13.30 21.25
CA THR A 46 -43.73 -14.42 22.00
C THR A 46 -42.80 -14.88 23.11
N PHE A 47 -41.51 -15.05 22.81
CA PHE A 47 -40.46 -15.35 23.78
C PHE A 47 -40.44 -14.33 24.93
N PHE A 48 -40.34 -13.04 24.64
CA PHE A 48 -40.30 -11.99 25.66
C PHE A 48 -41.54 -11.99 26.56
N ASN A 49 -42.72 -12.26 26.00
CA ASN A 49 -43.95 -12.29 26.76
C ASN A 49 -44.05 -13.56 27.64
N ASN A 50 -43.78 -14.72 27.06
CA ASN A 50 -43.89 -16.02 27.74
C ASN A 50 -42.87 -16.16 28.87
N SER A 51 -41.65 -15.67 28.69
CA SER A 51 -40.61 -15.68 29.73
C SER A 51 -41.04 -14.99 31.04
N TYR A 52 -41.93 -14.00 30.98
CA TYR A 52 -42.46 -13.31 32.16
C TYR A 52 -43.73 -13.97 32.72
N ILE A 53 -44.53 -14.61 31.86
CA ILE A 53 -45.67 -15.44 32.28
C ILE A 53 -45.16 -16.58 33.16
N ASP A 54 -44.10 -17.26 32.72
CA ASP A 54 -43.49 -18.40 33.41
C ASP A 54 -42.84 -18.01 34.75
N ARG A 55 -42.47 -16.73 34.92
CA ARG A 55 -41.96 -16.16 36.18
C ARG A 55 -43.08 -15.72 37.14
N GLY A 56 -44.35 -15.94 36.80
CA GLY A 56 -45.50 -15.64 37.66
C GLY A 56 -46.25 -14.34 37.34
N HIS A 57 -45.92 -13.65 36.24
CA HIS A 57 -46.70 -12.50 35.76
C HIS A 57 -47.80 -12.97 34.79
N SER A 58 -48.94 -13.41 35.33
CA SER A 58 -50.05 -14.01 34.57
C SER A 58 -50.66 -13.12 33.47
N ALA A 59 -50.49 -11.79 33.55
CA ALA A 59 -50.94 -10.84 32.51
C ALA A 59 -49.91 -10.63 31.38
N GLY A 60 -48.74 -11.27 31.44
CA GLY A 60 -47.63 -11.03 30.53
C GLY A 60 -47.00 -9.64 30.69
N VAL A 61 -46.25 -9.23 29.68
CA VAL A 61 -45.53 -7.96 29.66
C VAL A 61 -46.36 -6.88 28.96
N GLY A 62 -46.46 -5.69 29.56
CA GLY A 62 -47.15 -4.56 28.93
C GLY A 62 -46.55 -4.20 27.57
N HIS A 63 -47.39 -3.79 26.61
CA HIS A 63 -46.99 -3.53 25.22
C HIS A 63 -45.83 -2.53 25.07
N LEU A 64 -45.74 -1.51 25.95
CA LEU A 64 -44.60 -0.58 25.95
C LEU A 64 -43.29 -1.27 26.33
N VAL A 65 -43.32 -2.11 27.36
CA VAL A 65 -42.14 -2.83 27.86
C VAL A 65 -41.69 -3.88 26.83
N LEU A 66 -42.63 -4.55 26.18
CA LEU A 66 -42.34 -5.48 25.08
C LEU A 66 -41.63 -4.78 23.90
N LYS A 67 -42.09 -3.58 23.53
CA LYS A 67 -41.41 -2.74 22.53
C LYS A 67 -40.03 -2.28 22.99
N CYS A 68 -39.84 -1.98 24.27
CA CYS A 68 -38.53 -1.66 24.82
C CYS A 68 -37.57 -2.86 24.74
N PHE A 69 -38.00 -4.07 25.08
CA PHE A 69 -37.19 -5.29 24.94
C PHE A 69 -36.78 -5.53 23.49
N TRP A 70 -37.73 -5.42 22.55
CA TRP A 70 -37.46 -5.53 21.13
C TRP A 70 -36.46 -4.47 20.64
N SER A 71 -36.68 -3.20 21.01
CA SER A 71 -35.79 -2.12 20.61
C SER A 71 -34.37 -2.30 21.19
N LEU A 72 -34.28 -2.71 22.45
CA LEU A 72 -33.00 -2.92 23.13
C LEU A 72 -32.23 -4.12 22.56
N SER A 73 -32.92 -5.19 22.15
CA SER A 73 -32.26 -6.35 21.53
C SER A 73 -31.65 -6.02 20.17
N LEU A 74 -32.22 -5.08 19.42
CA LEU A 74 -31.67 -4.60 18.15
C LEU A 74 -30.55 -3.57 18.36
N HIS A 75 -30.74 -2.60 19.27
CA HIS A 75 -29.87 -1.43 19.38
C HIS A 75 -28.70 -1.56 20.37
N VAL A 76 -28.62 -2.67 21.10
CA VAL A 76 -27.46 -2.95 21.97
C VAL A 76 -26.22 -3.38 21.18
N ALA A 77 -26.38 -3.97 19.99
CA ALA A 77 -25.28 -4.48 19.17
C ALA A 77 -24.27 -3.39 18.76
N PRO A 78 -24.68 -2.19 18.27
CA PRO A 78 -23.76 -1.08 17.99
C PRO A 78 -22.96 -0.61 19.22
N ILE A 79 -23.55 -0.65 20.41
CA ILE A 79 -22.85 -0.33 21.66
C ILE A 79 -21.77 -1.38 21.93
N GLY A 80 -22.10 -2.66 21.71
CA GLY A 80 -21.14 -3.77 21.76
C GLY A 80 -19.99 -3.54 20.79
N ASN A 81 -20.26 -3.21 19.53
CA ASN A 81 -19.25 -2.92 18.52
C ASN A 81 -18.32 -1.76 18.93
N LEU A 82 -18.88 -0.70 19.53
CA LEU A 82 -18.08 0.41 20.05
C LEU A 82 -17.15 -0.03 21.19
N ILE A 83 -17.64 -0.83 22.13
CA ILE A 83 -16.82 -1.44 23.19
C ILE A 83 -15.73 -2.31 22.56
N GLY A 84 -16.07 -3.12 21.57
CA GLY A 84 -15.15 -3.95 20.79
C GLY A 84 -14.00 -3.15 20.18
N CYS A 85 -14.29 -1.98 19.61
CA CYS A 85 -13.26 -1.07 19.09
C CYS A 85 -12.29 -0.58 20.17
N LEU A 86 -12.77 -0.37 21.41
CA LEU A 86 -11.96 0.09 22.54
C LEU A 86 -11.10 -1.01 23.16
N ILE A 87 -11.56 -2.27 23.13
CA ILE A 87 -10.85 -3.41 23.73
C ILE A 87 -10.06 -4.23 22.70
N GLY A 88 -10.33 -4.09 21.40
CA GLY A 88 -9.74 -4.91 20.34
C GLY A 88 -8.21 -4.90 20.26
N PRO A 89 -7.52 -3.81 20.62
CA PRO A 89 -6.06 -3.85 20.72
C PRO A 89 -5.51 -4.67 21.90
N ILE A 90 -6.36 -5.12 22.82
CA ILE A 90 -5.99 -5.76 24.10
C ILE A 90 -6.48 -7.22 24.17
N TYR A 91 -7.63 -7.52 23.57
CA TYR A 91 -8.32 -8.79 23.70
C TYR A 91 -8.48 -9.48 22.35
N THR A 92 -8.57 -10.82 22.33
CA THR A 92 -8.83 -11.62 21.13
C THR A 92 -10.22 -12.25 21.20
N GLU A 93 -10.82 -12.49 20.03
CA GLU A 93 -12.18 -13.02 19.85
C GLU A 93 -12.46 -14.29 20.68
N ASN A 94 -13.68 -14.39 21.24
CA ASN A 94 -14.12 -15.54 22.04
C ASN A 94 -15.57 -15.95 21.73
N LEU A 95 -15.86 -17.26 21.85
CA LEU A 95 -17.19 -17.85 21.61
C LEU A 95 -18.24 -17.52 22.67
N VAL A 96 -17.88 -16.74 23.70
CA VAL A 96 -18.66 -16.52 24.92
C VAL A 96 -20.02 -15.89 24.61
N GLY A 97 -20.10 -14.91 23.71
CA GLY A 97 -21.36 -14.21 23.40
C GLY A 97 -22.41 -15.14 22.75
N SER A 98 -22.00 -16.01 21.83
CA SER A 98 -22.90 -16.98 21.18
C SER A 98 -23.39 -18.04 22.17
N LEU A 99 -22.53 -18.51 23.07
CA LEU A 99 -22.90 -19.46 24.12
C LEU A 99 -23.91 -18.87 25.11
N ILE A 100 -23.69 -17.62 25.55
CA ILE A 100 -24.64 -16.90 26.42
C ILE A 100 -25.98 -16.71 25.70
N SER A 101 -25.98 -16.47 24.38
CA SER A 101 -27.21 -16.32 23.60
C SER A 101 -28.02 -17.62 23.60
N ILE A 102 -27.38 -18.77 23.44
CA ILE A 102 -28.05 -20.09 23.51
C ILE A 102 -28.62 -20.33 24.91
N VAL A 103 -27.84 -20.07 25.96
CA VAL A 103 -28.27 -20.19 27.35
C VAL A 103 -29.49 -19.28 27.63
N SER A 104 -29.52 -18.07 27.08
CA SER A 104 -30.63 -17.14 27.28
C SER A 104 -31.97 -17.64 26.73
N ILE A 105 -31.94 -18.39 25.61
CA ILE A 105 -33.14 -18.97 25.02
C ILE A 105 -33.58 -20.22 25.80
N ILE A 106 -32.63 -21.08 26.21
CA ILE A 106 -32.94 -22.31 26.96
C ILE A 106 -33.59 -22.01 28.32
N PHE A 107 -33.09 -21.00 29.02
CA PHE A 107 -33.59 -20.63 30.35
C PHE A 107 -34.65 -19.52 30.33
N GLU A 108 -35.06 -19.06 29.15
CA GLU A 108 -36.08 -18.02 29.01
C GLU A 108 -35.75 -16.72 29.78
N PHE A 109 -34.52 -16.23 29.58
CA PHE A 109 -34.04 -14.97 30.14
C PHE A 109 -33.80 -13.89 29.06
N PRO A 110 -34.80 -13.02 28.78
CA PRO A 110 -34.65 -11.90 27.86
C PRO A 110 -33.50 -10.94 28.19
N GLU A 111 -33.25 -10.71 29.49
CA GLU A 111 -32.17 -9.84 29.97
C GLU A 111 -30.80 -10.42 29.60
N LEU A 112 -30.67 -11.75 29.69
CA LEU A 112 -29.46 -12.46 29.33
C LEU A 112 -29.24 -12.43 27.82
N LEU A 113 -30.29 -12.44 27.00
CA LEU A 113 -30.19 -12.30 25.54
C LEU A 113 -29.63 -10.93 25.13
N ILE A 114 -30.06 -9.85 25.81
CA ILE A 114 -29.53 -8.50 25.58
C ILE A 114 -28.04 -8.44 25.94
N LEU A 115 -27.65 -8.99 27.09
CA LEU A 115 -26.26 -9.07 27.50
C LEU A 115 -25.44 -9.92 26.52
N ALA A 116 -26.00 -11.04 26.05
CA ALA A 116 -25.36 -11.90 25.08
C ALA A 116 -25.05 -11.17 23.78
N ARG A 117 -26.01 -10.39 23.25
CA ARG A 117 -25.82 -9.57 22.06
C ARG A 117 -24.76 -8.50 22.24
N LEU A 118 -24.74 -7.81 23.38
CA LEU A 118 -23.70 -6.84 23.71
C LEU A 118 -22.29 -7.47 23.65
N VAL A 119 -22.12 -8.62 24.33
CA VAL A 119 -20.84 -9.34 24.42
C VAL A 119 -20.44 -9.91 23.07
N ALA A 120 -21.39 -10.48 22.33
CA ALA A 120 -21.13 -11.09 21.04
C ALA A 120 -20.74 -10.06 19.97
N SER A 121 -21.44 -8.92 19.88
CA SER A 121 -21.06 -7.83 18.96
C SER A 121 -19.72 -7.20 19.34
N ALA A 122 -19.43 -7.04 20.64
CA ALA A 122 -18.10 -6.63 21.08
C ALA A 122 -17.01 -7.60 20.61
N SER A 123 -17.21 -8.91 20.79
CA SER A 123 -16.27 -9.93 20.32
C SER A 123 -16.14 -9.95 18.80
N ALA A 124 -17.24 -9.83 18.06
CA ALA A 124 -17.25 -9.82 16.60
C ALA A 124 -16.46 -8.62 16.04
N THR A 125 -16.58 -7.44 16.66
CA THR A 125 -15.79 -6.27 16.26
C THR A 125 -14.30 -6.43 16.57
N VAL A 126 -13.95 -7.06 17.69
CA VAL A 126 -12.56 -7.42 17.98
C VAL A 126 -12.01 -8.37 16.91
N GLY A 127 -12.78 -9.40 16.56
CA GLY A 127 -12.45 -10.34 15.48
C GLY A 127 -12.27 -9.64 14.14
N LEU A 128 -13.18 -8.73 13.76
CA LEU A 128 -13.11 -7.94 12.54
C LEU A 128 -11.83 -7.10 12.46
N LEU A 129 -11.47 -6.40 13.54
CA LEU A 129 -10.24 -5.59 13.58
C LEU A 129 -8.99 -6.46 13.46
N ALA A 130 -8.96 -7.62 14.13
CA ALA A 130 -7.87 -8.58 14.02
C ALA A 130 -7.78 -9.16 12.59
N LEU A 131 -8.93 -9.50 11.99
CA LEU A 131 -9.03 -10.05 10.64
C LEU A 131 -8.52 -9.07 9.58
N VAL A 132 -8.91 -7.80 9.65
CA VAL A 132 -8.45 -6.77 8.70
C VAL A 132 -6.92 -6.64 8.72
N LEU A 133 -6.30 -6.67 9.90
CA LEU A 133 -4.84 -6.63 10.03
C LEU A 133 -4.19 -7.91 9.52
N PHE A 134 -4.73 -9.06 9.93
CA PHE A 134 -4.22 -10.37 9.56
C PHE A 134 -4.20 -10.58 8.03
N LEU A 135 -5.30 -10.22 7.35
CA LEU A 135 -5.43 -10.31 5.89
C LEU A 135 -4.51 -9.33 5.13
N GLN A 136 -3.93 -8.35 5.79
CA GLN A 136 -2.98 -7.40 5.20
C GLN A 136 -1.52 -7.80 5.37
N GLU A 137 -1.19 -8.42 6.50
CA GLU A 137 0.18 -8.75 6.88
C GLU A 137 0.68 -10.06 6.25
N ILE A 138 -0.22 -10.99 5.96
CA ILE A 138 0.11 -12.30 5.41
C ILE A 138 0.41 -12.30 3.91
N PRO A 139 -0.45 -11.77 3.02
CA PRO A 139 -0.24 -11.91 1.58
C PRO A 139 0.96 -11.10 1.10
N LEU A 140 1.48 -11.47 -0.07
CA LEU A 140 2.45 -10.65 -0.80
C LEU A 140 1.81 -9.31 -1.18
N SER A 141 2.61 -8.26 -1.30
CA SER A 141 2.12 -6.90 -1.63
C SER A 141 1.33 -6.82 -2.95
N ALA A 142 1.56 -7.78 -3.87
CA ALA A 142 0.83 -7.90 -5.14
C ALA A 142 -0.54 -8.59 -5.03
N GLN A 143 -0.84 -9.26 -3.92
CA GLN A 143 -2.09 -9.98 -3.65
C GLN A 143 -2.85 -9.41 -2.44
N ARG A 144 -2.31 -8.38 -1.78
CA ARG A 144 -2.86 -7.82 -0.53
C ARG A 144 -4.31 -7.38 -0.66
N GLY A 145 -4.68 -6.80 -1.81
CA GLY A 145 -6.05 -6.36 -2.07
C GLY A 145 -7.01 -7.53 -2.17
N LEU A 146 -6.62 -8.61 -2.85
CA LEU A 146 -7.43 -9.82 -3.00
C LEU A 146 -7.83 -10.40 -1.64
N TYR A 147 -6.86 -10.58 -0.74
CA TYR A 147 -7.13 -11.14 0.60
C TYR A 147 -7.91 -10.16 1.47
N SER A 148 -7.55 -8.87 1.47
CA SER A 148 -8.28 -7.87 2.27
C SER A 148 -9.74 -7.70 1.84
N PHE A 149 -10.04 -7.93 0.56
CA PHE A 149 -11.40 -7.90 0.03
C PHE A 149 -12.29 -9.02 0.60
N LEU A 150 -11.71 -10.15 1.03
CA LEU A 150 -12.46 -11.27 1.65
C LEU A 150 -13.21 -10.83 2.90
N CYS A 151 -12.66 -9.86 3.65
CA CYS A 151 -13.30 -9.31 4.85
C CYS A 151 -14.69 -8.78 4.53
N ALA A 152 -14.82 -7.86 3.57
CA ALA A 152 -16.13 -7.29 3.21
C ALA A 152 -16.99 -8.27 2.42
N LEU A 153 -16.40 -9.08 1.53
CA LEU A 153 -17.15 -10.09 0.77
C LEU A 153 -17.84 -11.10 1.70
N SER A 154 -17.20 -11.47 2.81
CA SER A 154 -17.78 -12.40 3.78
C SER A 154 -19.06 -11.88 4.41
N VAL A 155 -19.17 -10.57 4.67
CA VAL A 155 -20.42 -9.94 5.16
C VAL A 155 -21.53 -10.10 4.12
N SER A 156 -21.26 -9.76 2.86
CA SER A 156 -22.24 -9.91 1.76
C SER A 156 -22.67 -11.36 1.54
N ILE A 157 -21.77 -12.33 1.74
CA ILE A 157 -22.08 -13.77 1.66
C ILE A 157 -23.06 -14.15 2.77
N VAL A 158 -22.79 -13.73 4.00
CA VAL A 158 -23.61 -14.10 5.17
C VAL A 158 -25.00 -13.50 5.07
N GLU A 159 -25.13 -12.27 4.59
CA GLU A 159 -26.44 -11.63 4.35
C GLU A 159 -27.22 -12.32 3.24
N CYS A 160 -26.56 -12.63 2.12
CA CYS A 160 -27.19 -13.40 1.06
C CYS A 160 -27.62 -14.78 1.56
N PHE A 161 -26.82 -15.42 2.42
CA PHE A 161 -27.16 -16.68 3.06
C PHE A 161 -28.35 -16.54 4.00
N ALA A 162 -28.38 -15.51 4.85
CA ALA A 162 -29.49 -15.22 5.75
C ALA A 162 -30.79 -15.01 4.97
N LEU A 163 -30.73 -14.27 3.86
CA LEU A 163 -31.83 -14.07 2.95
C LEU A 163 -32.35 -15.39 2.36
N CYS A 164 -31.45 -16.20 1.79
CA CYS A 164 -31.82 -17.50 1.22
C CYS A 164 -32.46 -18.42 2.25
N LEU A 165 -31.95 -18.40 3.49
CA LEU A 165 -32.48 -19.19 4.60
C LEU A 165 -33.88 -18.73 5.02
N ASN A 166 -34.11 -17.41 5.09
CA ASN A 166 -35.42 -16.83 5.36
C ASN A 166 -36.46 -17.21 4.28
N LEU A 167 -36.06 -17.24 3.00
CA LEU A 167 -36.95 -17.60 1.89
C LEU A 167 -37.20 -19.11 1.79
N ALA A 168 -36.18 -19.94 1.99
CA ALA A 168 -36.27 -21.38 1.83
C ALA A 168 -36.92 -22.09 3.03
N LEU A 169 -36.72 -21.55 4.25
CA LEU A 169 -37.14 -22.16 5.50
C LEU A 169 -37.85 -21.13 6.42
N PRO A 170 -39.01 -20.59 6.03
CA PRO A 170 -39.74 -19.61 6.85
C PRO A 170 -40.13 -20.17 8.23
N GLN A 171 -40.34 -21.49 8.34
CA GLN A 171 -40.62 -22.20 9.59
C GLN A 171 -39.47 -22.14 10.60
N LEU A 172 -38.24 -21.84 10.16
CA LEU A 172 -37.09 -21.70 11.06
C LEU A 172 -37.21 -20.49 11.98
N GLY A 173 -38.01 -19.49 11.59
CA GLY A 173 -38.34 -18.34 12.44
C GLY A 173 -39.07 -18.73 13.73
N GLU A 174 -39.82 -19.84 13.72
CA GLU A 174 -40.50 -20.38 14.91
C GLU A 174 -39.53 -21.12 15.85
N GLN A 175 -38.38 -21.57 15.34
CA GLN A 175 -37.36 -22.30 16.10
C GLN A 175 -36.23 -21.38 16.55
N LEU A 176 -36.53 -20.53 17.53
CA LEU A 176 -35.61 -19.48 18.01
C LEU A 176 -34.24 -20.00 18.44
N LEU A 177 -34.19 -21.19 19.07
CA LEU A 177 -32.94 -21.81 19.52
C LEU A 177 -32.00 -22.15 18.35
N VAL A 178 -32.55 -22.66 17.24
CA VAL A 178 -31.76 -23.02 16.05
C VAL A 178 -31.24 -21.75 15.36
N LEU A 179 -32.09 -20.73 15.26
CA LEU A 179 -31.74 -19.46 14.64
C LEU A 179 -30.63 -18.71 15.39
N VAL A 180 -30.74 -18.63 16.73
CA VAL A 180 -29.74 -17.99 17.59
C VAL A 180 -28.47 -18.84 17.72
N GLY A 181 -28.58 -20.17 17.64
CA GLY A 181 -27.45 -21.09 17.74
C GLY A 181 -26.65 -21.25 16.45
N LEU A 182 -27.21 -20.94 15.28
CA LEU A 182 -26.57 -21.12 13.98
C LEU A 182 -25.18 -20.44 13.84
N PRO A 183 -24.97 -19.21 14.34
CA PRO A 183 -23.65 -18.55 14.28
C PRO A 183 -22.53 -19.30 15.00
N LEU A 184 -22.84 -20.19 15.94
CA LEU A 184 -21.82 -20.95 16.67
C LEU A 184 -21.03 -21.88 15.73
N VAL A 185 -21.67 -22.46 14.71
CA VAL A 185 -21.03 -23.44 13.81
C VAL A 185 -19.92 -22.77 12.98
N PRO A 186 -20.16 -21.67 12.23
CA PRO A 186 -19.11 -20.96 11.51
C PRO A 186 -18.01 -20.40 12.42
N GLN A 187 -18.34 -19.96 13.63
CA GLN A 187 -17.35 -19.47 14.60
C GLN A 187 -16.41 -20.58 15.09
N ILE A 188 -16.92 -21.79 15.35
CA ILE A 188 -16.07 -22.95 15.68
C ILE A 188 -15.15 -23.27 14.50
N VAL A 189 -15.67 -23.23 13.26
CA VAL A 189 -14.86 -23.43 12.05
C VAL A 189 -13.77 -22.35 11.93
N ALA A 190 -14.09 -21.08 12.17
CA ALA A 190 -13.09 -20.01 12.20
C ALA A 190 -12.03 -20.23 13.29
N LEU A 191 -12.41 -20.66 14.49
CA LEU A 191 -11.48 -20.95 15.58
C LEU A 191 -10.54 -22.12 15.22
N LEU A 192 -11.07 -23.21 14.66
CA LEU A 192 -10.27 -24.33 14.17
C LEU A 192 -9.32 -23.90 13.04
N THR A 193 -9.78 -23.01 12.16
CA THR A 193 -8.97 -22.45 11.07
C THR A 193 -7.87 -21.52 11.60
N ALA A 194 -8.16 -20.74 12.65
CA ALA A 194 -7.19 -19.89 13.32
C ALA A 194 -6.06 -20.72 13.97
N PHE A 195 -6.36 -21.88 14.57
CA PHE A 195 -5.35 -22.81 15.08
C PHE A 195 -4.47 -23.43 13.98
N TYR A 196 -5.00 -23.59 12.77
CA TYR A 196 -4.24 -24.07 11.62
C TYR A 196 -3.29 -23.01 11.06
N LEU A 197 -3.66 -21.73 11.14
CA LEU A 197 -2.86 -20.62 10.66
C LEU A 197 -1.78 -20.23 11.68
N MET A 198 -0.65 -19.73 11.18
CA MET A 198 0.41 -19.23 12.05
C MET A 198 0.15 -17.77 12.44
N GLU A 199 0.84 -17.30 13.47
CA GLU A 199 0.81 -15.88 13.83
C GLU A 199 1.49 -15.03 12.74
N THR A 200 1.12 -13.75 12.61
CA THR A 200 1.68 -12.91 11.53
C THR A 200 3.20 -12.74 11.68
N PRO A 201 3.97 -12.81 10.58
CA PRO A 201 5.42 -12.66 10.66
C PRO A 201 5.89 -11.31 11.20
N GLN A 202 5.13 -10.25 10.91
CA GLN A 202 5.45 -8.89 11.36
C GLN A 202 5.29 -8.77 12.88
N PHE A 203 4.21 -9.33 13.43
CA PHE A 203 4.01 -9.43 14.88
C PHE A 203 5.12 -10.25 15.54
N LEU A 204 5.43 -11.44 15.02
CA LEU A 204 6.47 -12.31 15.59
C LEU A 204 7.87 -11.69 15.52
N ALA A 205 8.19 -10.96 14.45
CA ALA A 205 9.50 -10.33 14.27
C ALA A 205 9.72 -9.15 15.21
N ILE A 206 8.68 -8.35 15.46
CA ILE A 206 8.82 -7.04 16.11
C ILE A 206 8.34 -7.07 17.56
N VAL A 207 7.19 -7.68 17.82
CA VAL A 207 6.51 -7.63 19.11
C VAL A 207 6.98 -8.75 20.04
N ALA A 208 7.23 -9.95 19.51
CA ALA A 208 7.46 -11.13 20.33
C ALA A 208 8.91 -11.31 20.85
N LYS A 209 9.88 -10.47 20.42
CA LYS A 209 11.35 -10.51 20.70
C LYS A 209 12.03 -11.90 20.60
N ASN A 210 13.24 -11.97 20.03
CA ASN A 210 14.06 -13.21 20.02
C ASN A 210 13.45 -14.44 19.32
N LYS A 211 12.36 -14.28 18.58
CA LYS A 211 11.69 -15.36 17.83
C LYS A 211 11.85 -15.18 16.32
N GLN A 212 13.00 -14.68 15.86
CA GLN A 212 13.29 -14.58 14.42
C GLN A 212 13.11 -15.93 13.72
N GLU A 213 13.44 -17.04 14.39
CA GLU A 213 13.17 -18.38 13.86
C GLU A 213 11.68 -18.70 13.72
N LYS A 214 10.81 -18.26 14.65
CA LYS A 214 9.36 -18.47 14.51
C LYS A 214 8.78 -17.57 13.44
N ALA A 215 9.26 -16.32 13.32
CA ALA A 215 8.88 -15.42 12.23
C ALA A 215 9.29 -16.00 10.87
N LEU A 216 10.47 -16.61 10.78
CA LEU A 216 10.95 -17.27 9.57
C LEU A 216 10.15 -18.55 9.25
N LYS A 217 9.76 -19.33 10.27
CA LYS A 217 8.84 -20.47 10.10
C LYS A 217 7.45 -20.01 9.62
N ALA A 218 6.91 -18.93 10.17
CA ALA A 218 5.65 -18.34 9.73
C ALA A 218 5.74 -17.82 8.28
N LEU A 219 6.82 -17.11 7.93
CA LEU A 219 7.08 -16.70 6.54
C LEU A 219 7.18 -17.91 5.61
N ALA A 220 7.90 -18.96 6.01
CA ALA A 220 8.02 -20.18 5.21
C ALA A 220 6.67 -20.90 5.01
N PHE A 221 5.78 -20.84 5.99
CA PHE A 221 4.42 -21.37 5.88
C PHE A 221 3.60 -20.60 4.83
N TYR A 222 3.68 -19.26 4.82
CA TYR A 222 2.92 -18.42 3.87
C TYR A 222 3.57 -18.23 2.50
N ARG A 223 4.89 -18.43 2.39
CA ARG A 223 5.69 -18.22 1.16
C ARG A 223 6.18 -19.55 0.60
N LYS A 224 5.25 -20.41 0.16
CA LYS A 224 5.62 -21.68 -0.50
C LYS A 224 6.46 -21.42 -1.75
N GLY A 225 7.56 -22.15 -1.88
CA GLY A 225 8.47 -22.07 -3.03
C GLY A 225 9.59 -21.03 -2.91
N PHE A 226 9.64 -20.24 -1.83
CA PHE A 226 10.77 -19.33 -1.60
C PHE A 226 11.98 -20.08 -1.04
N SER A 227 13.18 -19.74 -1.54
CA SER A 227 14.44 -20.24 -0.98
C SER A 227 14.72 -19.61 0.40
N GLY A 228 15.53 -20.30 1.22
CA GLY A 228 15.90 -19.82 2.56
C GLY A 228 16.56 -18.43 2.58
N THR A 229 17.25 -18.05 1.49
CA THR A 229 17.85 -16.72 1.33
C THR A 229 16.81 -15.63 1.06
N ASN A 230 15.83 -15.91 0.19
CA ASN A 230 14.75 -14.96 -0.11
C ASN A 230 13.85 -14.72 1.12
N LEU A 231 13.59 -15.75 1.91
CA LEU A 231 12.86 -15.66 3.18
C LEU A 231 13.57 -14.75 4.18
N ARG A 232 14.90 -14.86 4.29
CA ARG A 232 15.70 -13.99 5.18
C ARG A 232 15.73 -12.55 4.69
N ALA A 233 15.86 -12.33 3.38
CA ALA A 233 15.81 -10.99 2.79
C ALA A 233 14.46 -10.30 3.03
N GLU A 234 13.34 -11.01 2.90
CA GLU A 234 12.00 -10.48 3.22
C GLU A 234 11.88 -10.16 4.72
N LEU A 235 12.37 -11.05 5.61
CA LEU A 235 12.37 -10.83 7.05
C LEU A 235 13.24 -9.62 7.45
N GLU A 236 14.42 -9.46 6.83
CA GLU A 236 15.30 -8.31 7.05
C GLU A 236 14.66 -7.00 6.55
N ALA A 237 13.97 -7.01 5.42
CA ALA A 237 13.21 -5.85 4.95
C ALA A 237 12.12 -5.45 5.95
N VAL A 238 11.38 -6.42 6.52
CA VAL A 238 10.38 -6.19 7.57
C VAL A 238 11.02 -5.62 8.83
N CYS A 239 12.15 -6.17 9.28
CA CYS A 239 12.88 -5.67 10.46
C CYS A 239 13.45 -4.26 10.24
N CYS A 240 14.09 -4.02 9.09
CA CYS A 240 14.77 -2.76 8.77
C CYS A 240 13.79 -1.59 8.61
N CYS A 241 12.60 -1.83 8.07
CA CYS A 241 11.54 -0.81 7.94
C CYS A 241 11.00 -0.28 9.28
N CYS A 242 11.17 -1.05 10.37
CA CYS A 242 10.64 -0.71 11.68
C CYS A 242 11.72 -0.19 12.66
N CYS A 243 12.99 -0.18 12.25
CA CYS A 243 14.10 0.38 12.99
C CYS A 243 14.10 1.92 12.93
N THR A 244 13.09 2.58 13.50
CA THR A 244 13.34 3.91 14.08
C THR A 244 14.11 3.73 15.38
N PRO A 245 15.26 4.41 15.58
CA PRO A 245 16.03 4.30 16.81
C PRO A 245 15.29 5.07 17.91
N GLN A 246 14.35 4.43 18.65
CA GLN A 246 13.95 4.87 20.01
C GLN A 246 12.85 4.09 20.74
N SER A 247 12.15 3.10 20.18
CA SER A 247 11.14 2.38 20.99
C SER A 247 11.77 1.22 21.78
N SER A 248 12.28 1.54 22.97
CA SER A 248 12.54 0.56 24.02
C SER A 248 11.26 -0.21 24.32
N ALA A 249 11.42 -1.52 24.42
CA ALA A 249 10.33 -2.49 24.49
C ALA A 249 9.70 -2.64 25.88
N GLU A 250 9.67 -1.57 26.69
CA GLU A 250 8.95 -1.52 27.96
C GLU A 250 7.57 -0.86 27.82
N ASP A 251 7.33 -0.12 26.74
CA ASP A 251 6.04 0.55 26.48
C ASP A 251 5.12 -0.33 25.61
N TYR A 252 4.63 -1.46 26.13
CA TYR A 252 3.26 -1.84 25.76
C TYR A 252 2.37 -0.78 26.40
N PRO A 253 1.66 0.07 25.65
CA PRO A 253 0.88 1.09 26.31
C PRO A 253 -0.28 0.38 26.99
N GLN A 254 -0.27 0.38 28.32
CA GLN A 254 -1.52 0.57 29.04
C GLN A 254 -2.28 1.69 28.32
N PHE A 255 -3.54 1.43 28.03
CA PHE A 255 -4.39 2.33 27.29
C PHE A 255 -4.31 3.76 27.87
N ASN A 256 -3.71 4.69 27.11
CA ASN A 256 -3.52 6.06 27.55
C ASN A 256 -3.98 7.03 26.46
N TRP A 257 -5.20 7.52 26.63
CA TRP A 257 -5.86 8.43 25.69
C TRP A 257 -5.04 9.69 25.38
N ARG A 258 -4.26 10.19 26.35
CA ARG A 258 -3.40 11.38 26.15
C ARG A 258 -2.24 11.09 25.20
N LYS A 259 -1.55 9.95 25.35
CA LYS A 259 -0.44 9.57 24.45
C LYS A 259 -0.94 9.37 23.01
N ILE A 260 -2.14 8.77 22.83
CA ILE A 260 -2.73 8.55 21.49
C ILE A 260 -3.03 9.89 20.80
N TRP A 261 -3.72 10.83 21.47
CA TRP A 261 -4.00 12.15 20.90
C TRP A 261 -2.74 12.95 20.63
N CYS A 262 -1.79 12.98 21.57
CA CYS A 262 -0.51 13.67 21.38
C CYS A 262 0.24 13.12 20.16
N GLN A 263 0.21 11.81 19.92
CA GLN A 263 0.87 11.19 18.77
C GLN A 263 0.11 11.34 17.45
N LEU A 264 -1.22 11.31 17.47
CA LEU A 264 -2.05 11.65 16.31
C LEU A 264 -1.72 13.08 15.86
N PHE A 265 -1.63 14.01 16.83
CA PHE A 265 -1.29 15.38 16.53
C PHE A 265 0.23 15.61 16.34
N ALA A 266 1.12 14.71 16.72
CA ALA A 266 2.56 14.93 16.55
C ALA A 266 3.02 14.88 15.08
N ARG A 267 2.38 14.05 14.25
CA ARG A 267 2.88 13.72 12.90
C ARG A 267 1.83 13.95 11.81
N ASN A 268 2.17 14.76 10.81
CA ASN A 268 1.25 15.13 9.73
C ASN A 268 0.82 13.94 8.86
N GLU A 269 1.66 12.93 8.69
CA GLU A 269 1.34 11.71 7.92
C GLU A 269 0.23 10.88 8.58
N ARG A 270 0.23 10.76 9.91
CA ARG A 270 -0.79 10.01 10.66
C ARG A 270 -2.14 10.72 10.63
N ARG A 271 -2.14 12.05 10.78
CA ARG A 271 -3.36 12.88 10.63
C ARG A 271 -4.00 12.68 9.26
N LYS A 272 -3.20 12.69 8.20
CA LYS A 272 -3.70 12.45 6.83
C LYS A 272 -4.24 11.04 6.67
N ALA A 273 -3.53 10.02 7.16
CA ALA A 273 -3.99 8.63 7.09
C ALA A 273 -5.34 8.43 7.80
N VAL A 274 -5.50 8.98 9.02
CA VAL A 274 -6.76 8.92 9.78
C VAL A 274 -7.88 9.69 9.08
N LEU A 275 -7.60 10.90 8.57
CA LEU A 275 -8.57 11.69 7.80
C LEU A 275 -9.02 10.95 6.54
N ILE A 276 -8.08 10.37 5.79
CA ILE A 276 -8.39 9.58 4.59
C ILE A 276 -9.24 8.37 4.97
N GLY A 277 -8.83 7.60 5.98
CA GLY A 277 -9.57 6.43 6.46
C GLY A 277 -11.01 6.77 6.86
N PHE A 278 -11.18 7.83 7.65
CA PHE A 278 -12.50 8.35 8.04
C PHE A 278 -13.32 8.75 6.80
N CYS A 279 -12.76 9.55 5.88
CA CYS A 279 -13.47 9.97 4.68
C CYS A 279 -13.87 8.81 3.76
N THR A 280 -13.04 7.77 3.61
CA THR A 280 -13.40 6.59 2.81
C THR A 280 -14.57 5.83 3.42
N LEU A 281 -14.53 5.56 4.73
CA LEU A 281 -15.64 4.89 5.41
C LEU A 281 -16.91 5.75 5.43
N GLN A 282 -16.79 7.06 5.62
CA GLN A 282 -17.93 7.96 5.65
C GLN A 282 -18.73 7.98 4.34
N ILE A 283 -18.06 7.83 3.19
CA ILE A 283 -18.75 7.74 1.88
C ILE A 283 -19.58 6.45 1.77
N THR A 284 -19.24 5.40 2.53
CA THR A 284 -19.98 4.13 2.54
C THR A 284 -21.15 4.10 3.51
N VAL A 285 -21.31 5.12 4.38
CA VAL A 285 -22.34 5.16 5.43
C VAL A 285 -23.75 5.03 4.87
N GLY A 286 -24.03 5.60 3.70
CA GLY A 286 -25.35 5.48 3.06
C GLY A 286 -25.64 4.11 2.45
N GLY A 287 -24.67 3.19 2.43
CA GLY A 287 -24.85 1.85 1.90
C GLY A 287 -25.86 1.05 2.71
N TRP A 288 -25.61 0.90 4.03
CA TRP A 288 -26.47 0.06 4.86
C TRP A 288 -27.90 0.56 5.01
N PRO A 289 -28.13 1.82 5.44
CA PRO A 289 -29.48 2.30 5.67
C PRO A 289 -30.35 2.27 4.40
N VAL A 290 -29.76 2.53 3.23
CA VAL A 290 -30.49 2.49 1.94
C VAL A 290 -30.86 1.05 1.55
N LEU A 291 -29.98 0.08 1.81
CA LEU A 291 -30.26 -1.33 1.53
C LEU A 291 -31.29 -1.90 2.52
N GLU A 292 -31.16 -1.62 3.81
CA GLU A 292 -32.07 -2.10 4.86
C GLU A 292 -33.45 -1.44 4.78
N SER A 293 -33.50 -0.12 4.55
CA SER A 293 -34.76 0.63 4.40
C SER A 293 -35.28 0.63 2.96
N SER A 294 -34.76 -0.24 2.07
CA SER A 294 -35.12 -0.26 0.65
C SER A 294 -36.62 -0.51 0.41
N THR A 295 -37.28 -1.28 1.29
CA THR A 295 -38.72 -1.53 1.23
C THR A 295 -39.53 -0.26 1.47
N GLU A 296 -39.18 0.53 2.49
CA GLU A 296 -39.82 1.81 2.80
C GLU A 296 -39.58 2.82 1.68
N ILE A 297 -38.34 2.91 1.18
CA ILE A 297 -37.94 3.83 0.11
C ILE A 297 -38.70 3.56 -1.20
N LEU A 298 -38.88 2.29 -1.57
CA LEU A 298 -39.53 1.91 -2.83
C LEU A 298 -41.08 1.90 -2.74
N SER A 299 -41.63 1.77 -1.53
CA SER A 299 -43.09 1.74 -1.29
C SER A 299 -43.81 3.04 -1.68
N GLU A 300 -43.09 4.15 -1.87
CA GLU A 300 -43.68 5.41 -2.35
C GLU A 300 -44.13 5.38 -3.82
N HIS A 301 -43.61 4.44 -4.61
CA HIS A 301 -43.87 4.33 -6.05
C HIS A 301 -44.55 3.02 -6.43
N PHE A 302 -44.36 1.96 -5.63
CA PHE A 302 -44.83 0.61 -5.92
C PHE A 302 -45.57 0.02 -4.72
N SER A 303 -46.46 -0.95 -4.99
CA SER A 303 -47.14 -1.68 -3.92
C SER A 303 -46.16 -2.56 -3.13
N THR A 304 -46.42 -2.74 -1.84
CA THR A 304 -45.57 -3.53 -0.92
C THR A 304 -45.33 -4.95 -1.43
N SER A 305 -46.33 -5.58 -2.04
CA SER A 305 -46.25 -6.92 -2.64
C SER A 305 -45.20 -7.07 -3.76
N VAL A 306 -44.86 -5.99 -4.44
CA VAL A 306 -43.86 -5.96 -5.51
C VAL A 306 -42.49 -5.54 -4.95
N VAL A 307 -42.48 -4.68 -3.94
CA VAL A 307 -41.26 -4.11 -3.35
C VAL A 307 -40.48 -5.11 -2.51
N GLU A 308 -41.17 -5.95 -1.74
CA GLU A 308 -40.53 -6.98 -0.90
C GLU A 308 -39.59 -7.90 -1.71
N PRO A 309 -40.04 -8.58 -2.80
CA PRO A 309 -39.15 -9.42 -3.59
C PRO A 309 -38.05 -8.61 -4.30
N ILE A 310 -38.32 -7.37 -4.71
CA ILE A 310 -37.29 -6.49 -5.32
C ILE A 310 -36.17 -6.20 -4.33
N SER A 311 -36.50 -5.96 -3.07
CA SER A 311 -35.52 -5.66 -2.01
C SER A 311 -34.61 -6.86 -1.74
N TYR A 312 -35.14 -8.09 -1.83
CA TYR A 312 -34.34 -9.31 -1.78
C TYR A 312 -33.41 -9.45 -2.99
N VAL A 313 -33.90 -9.15 -4.19
CA VAL A 313 -33.06 -9.17 -5.40
C VAL A 313 -31.96 -8.10 -5.32
N LEU A 314 -32.21 -6.96 -4.68
CA LEU A 314 -31.21 -5.91 -4.47
C LEU A 314 -30.00 -6.41 -3.64
N VAL A 315 -30.26 -7.14 -2.55
CA VAL A 315 -29.20 -7.76 -1.71
C VAL A 315 -28.42 -8.81 -2.51
N ALA A 316 -29.12 -9.66 -3.29
CA ALA A 316 -28.46 -10.64 -4.15
C ALA A 316 -27.56 -9.99 -5.21
N VAL A 317 -28.01 -8.86 -5.81
CA VAL A 317 -27.21 -8.09 -6.76
C VAL A 317 -26.00 -7.43 -6.09
N TYR A 318 -26.15 -6.90 -4.87
CA TYR A 318 -25.03 -6.39 -4.08
C TYR A 318 -23.97 -7.49 -3.82
N PHE A 319 -24.40 -8.69 -3.46
CA PHE A 319 -23.51 -9.84 -3.30
C PHE A 319 -22.78 -10.22 -4.60
N LEU A 320 -23.51 -10.37 -5.71
CA LEU A 320 -22.91 -10.70 -7.01
C LEU A 320 -21.93 -9.61 -7.48
N SER A 321 -22.26 -8.35 -7.24
CA SER A 321 -21.36 -7.23 -7.52
C SER A 321 -20.08 -7.32 -6.70
N SER A 322 -20.19 -7.60 -5.40
CA SER A 322 -19.04 -7.80 -4.52
C SER A 322 -18.16 -8.96 -4.97
N LEU A 323 -18.77 -10.08 -5.39
CA LEU A 323 -18.04 -11.23 -5.93
C LEU A 323 -17.28 -10.88 -7.21
N THR A 324 -17.87 -10.08 -8.10
CA THR A 324 -17.15 -9.59 -9.29
C THR A 324 -16.00 -8.65 -8.92
N GLY A 325 -16.21 -7.76 -7.93
CA GLY A 325 -15.19 -6.84 -7.42
C GLY A 325 -13.91 -7.53 -6.96
N LEU A 326 -14.03 -8.69 -6.32
CA LEU A 326 -12.90 -9.52 -5.85
C LEU A 326 -11.92 -9.85 -7.00
N PHE A 327 -12.41 -10.18 -8.20
CA PHE A 327 -11.55 -10.53 -9.33
C PHE A 327 -10.87 -9.32 -9.98
N PHE A 328 -11.46 -8.13 -9.85
CA PHE A 328 -10.96 -6.90 -10.46
C PHE A 328 -10.10 -6.03 -9.52
N VAL A 329 -10.13 -6.29 -8.21
CA VAL A 329 -9.41 -5.49 -7.21
C VAL A 329 -7.90 -5.43 -7.48
N GLU A 330 -7.32 -6.54 -7.95
CA GLU A 330 -5.90 -6.61 -8.30
C GLU A 330 -5.61 -6.21 -9.74
N MET A 331 -6.63 -5.83 -10.53
CA MET A 331 -6.46 -5.35 -11.90
C MET A 331 -6.52 -3.83 -12.02
N LEU A 332 -7.25 -3.19 -11.12
CA LEU A 332 -7.53 -1.76 -11.11
C LEU A 332 -6.72 -1.03 -10.04
N ASN A 333 -6.36 0.22 -10.32
CA ASN A 333 -5.68 1.08 -9.35
C ASN A 333 -6.69 1.55 -8.29
N ARG A 334 -6.32 1.52 -7.01
CA ARG A 334 -7.26 1.70 -5.90
C ARG A 334 -7.72 3.14 -5.74
N ARG A 335 -6.81 4.10 -5.89
CA ARG A 335 -7.14 5.53 -5.78
C ARG A 335 -8.20 5.96 -6.79
N PRO A 336 -8.02 5.76 -8.12
CA PRO A 336 -9.05 6.13 -9.08
C PRO A 336 -10.31 5.29 -8.94
N LEU A 337 -10.21 4.03 -8.48
CA LEU A 337 -11.36 3.17 -8.29
C LEU A 337 -12.29 3.70 -7.19
N ILE A 338 -11.76 4.02 -6.00
CA ILE A 338 -12.51 4.60 -4.88
C ILE A 338 -13.16 5.94 -5.28
N ILE A 339 -12.39 6.84 -5.90
CA ILE A 339 -12.90 8.17 -6.27
C ILE A 339 -14.00 8.07 -7.33
N ARG A 340 -13.82 7.22 -8.35
CA ARG A 340 -14.81 7.06 -9.42
C ARG A 340 -16.07 6.34 -8.93
N SER A 341 -15.96 5.29 -8.12
CA SER A 341 -17.12 4.60 -7.55
C SER A 341 -17.90 5.48 -6.57
N ALA A 342 -17.23 6.34 -5.81
CA ALA A 342 -17.87 7.35 -4.97
C ALA A 342 -18.66 8.38 -5.80
N LEU A 343 -18.07 8.90 -6.88
CA LEU A 343 -18.76 9.82 -7.79
C LEU A 343 -19.96 9.16 -8.50
N LEU A 344 -19.83 7.90 -8.91
CA LEU A 344 -20.92 7.13 -9.48
C LEU A 344 -22.06 6.93 -8.47
N ASN A 345 -21.76 6.57 -7.22
CA ASN A 345 -22.77 6.44 -6.17
C ASN A 345 -23.54 7.73 -5.93
N ILE A 346 -22.84 8.86 -5.83
CA ILE A 346 -23.49 10.18 -5.72
C ILE A 346 -24.35 10.46 -6.96
N GLY A 347 -23.84 10.14 -8.15
CA GLY A 347 -24.59 10.28 -9.41
C GLY A 347 -25.88 9.46 -9.44
N PHE A 348 -25.85 8.22 -8.96
CA PHE A 348 -27.04 7.35 -8.90
C PHE A 348 -28.06 7.83 -7.87
N LEU A 349 -27.63 8.36 -6.72
CA LEU A 349 -28.54 8.99 -5.76
C LEU A 349 -29.16 10.28 -6.31
N CYS A 350 -28.38 11.12 -6.99
CA CYS A 350 -28.92 12.29 -7.69
C CYS A 350 -29.93 11.87 -8.76
N LEU A 351 -29.62 10.84 -9.55
CA LEU A 351 -30.53 10.32 -10.57
C LEU A 351 -31.83 9.80 -9.95
N TYR A 352 -31.76 9.07 -8.83
CA TYR A 352 -32.92 8.64 -8.07
C TYR A 352 -33.81 9.83 -7.66
N ILE A 353 -33.22 10.90 -7.11
CA ILE A 353 -33.96 12.11 -6.72
C ILE A 353 -34.62 12.75 -7.94
N THR A 354 -33.91 12.85 -9.07
CA THR A 354 -34.50 13.43 -10.29
C THR A 354 -35.64 12.58 -10.85
N SER A 355 -35.52 11.25 -10.81
CA SER A 355 -36.57 10.32 -11.23
C SER A 355 -37.79 10.39 -10.31
N HIS A 356 -37.58 10.49 -9.00
CA HIS A 356 -38.64 10.68 -8.01
C HIS A 356 -39.40 11.99 -8.26
N TRP A 357 -38.67 13.10 -8.41
CA TRP A 357 -39.27 14.40 -8.72
C TRP A 357 -40.07 14.36 -10.02
N ALA A 358 -39.52 13.72 -11.07
CA ALA A 358 -40.20 13.59 -12.35
C ALA A 358 -41.43 12.66 -12.28
N SER A 359 -41.41 11.64 -11.41
CA SER A 359 -42.57 10.77 -11.16
C SER A 359 -43.74 11.55 -10.55
N LYS A 360 -43.46 12.47 -9.63
CA LYS A 360 -44.48 13.28 -8.94
C LYS A 360 -45.01 14.44 -9.80
N HIS A 361 -44.18 15.05 -10.65
CA HIS A 361 -44.54 16.28 -11.37
C HIS A 361 -44.76 16.11 -12.88
N LEU A 362 -44.14 15.11 -13.53
CA LEU A 362 -44.20 14.93 -14.98
C LEU A 362 -45.09 13.74 -15.36
N ALA A 363 -44.72 12.53 -14.93
CA ALA A 363 -45.44 11.31 -15.28
C ALA A 363 -45.14 10.16 -14.31
N ILE A 364 -46.18 9.49 -13.81
CA ILE A 364 -46.08 8.42 -12.80
C ILE A 364 -45.12 7.30 -13.25
N TRP A 365 -45.12 6.95 -14.54
CA TRP A 365 -44.26 5.89 -15.07
C TRP A 365 -42.76 6.16 -14.91
N LEU A 366 -42.33 7.42 -14.74
CA LEU A 366 -40.93 7.76 -14.47
C LEU A 366 -40.45 7.23 -13.11
N GLY A 367 -41.36 6.84 -12.22
CA GLY A 367 -41.03 6.13 -10.98
C GLY A 367 -40.34 4.78 -11.22
N TRP A 368 -40.57 4.15 -12.38
CA TRP A 368 -39.84 2.93 -12.79
C TRP A 368 -38.33 3.16 -12.97
N LEU A 369 -37.89 4.40 -13.19
CA LEU A 369 -36.47 4.75 -13.26
C LEU A 369 -35.78 4.77 -11.89
N CYS A 370 -36.53 4.87 -10.78
CA CYS A 370 -35.97 4.80 -9.43
C CYS A 370 -35.36 3.43 -9.13
N LEU A 371 -35.92 2.36 -9.71
CA LEU A 371 -35.40 0.98 -9.57
C LEU A 371 -33.98 0.84 -10.13
N PRO A 372 -33.69 1.05 -11.43
CA PRO A 372 -32.33 0.91 -11.94
C PRO A 372 -31.33 1.84 -11.23
N CYS A 373 -31.75 3.00 -10.72
CA CYS A 373 -30.88 3.86 -9.90
C CYS A 373 -30.42 3.18 -8.60
N ILE A 374 -31.33 2.58 -7.83
CA ILE A 374 -30.98 1.92 -6.57
C ILE A 374 -30.16 0.64 -6.79
N PHE A 375 -30.44 -0.09 -7.89
CA PHE A 375 -29.63 -1.24 -8.30
C PHE A 375 -28.21 -0.83 -8.71
N LEU A 376 -28.05 0.22 -9.49
CA LEU A 376 -26.74 0.73 -9.89
C LEU A 376 -25.95 1.29 -8.71
N PHE A 377 -26.63 1.91 -7.74
CA PHE A 377 -26.05 2.29 -6.45
C PHE A 377 -25.51 1.06 -5.71
N ALA A 378 -26.32 0.02 -5.51
CA ALA A 378 -25.89 -1.22 -4.87
C ALA A 378 -24.72 -1.91 -5.60
N ILE A 379 -24.75 -1.93 -6.94
CA ILE A 379 -23.66 -2.48 -7.75
C ILE A 379 -22.37 -1.69 -7.52
N SER A 380 -22.40 -0.36 -7.61
CA SER A 380 -21.21 0.49 -7.42
C SER A 380 -20.65 0.38 -6.01
N LEU A 381 -21.53 0.26 -5.00
CA LEU A 381 -21.15 0.02 -3.62
C LEU A 381 -20.44 -1.33 -3.45
N GLY A 382 -21.06 -2.42 -3.89
CA GLY A 382 -20.51 -3.79 -3.72
C GLY A 382 -19.23 -4.03 -4.52
N PHE A 383 -19.16 -3.53 -5.76
CA PHE A 383 -18.04 -3.81 -6.66
C PHE A 383 -16.69 -3.31 -6.13
N ALA A 384 -16.70 -2.15 -5.45
CA ALA A 384 -15.47 -1.51 -5.04
C ALA A 384 -15.61 -0.69 -3.76
N LEU A 385 -16.60 0.21 -3.70
CA LEU A 385 -16.60 1.27 -2.70
C LEU A 385 -16.71 0.73 -1.26
N GLY A 386 -17.59 -0.24 -1.02
CA GLY A 386 -17.72 -0.92 0.27
C GLY A 386 -16.42 -1.65 0.65
N PRO A 387 -16.04 -2.70 -0.10
CA PRO A 387 -14.89 -3.52 0.27
C PRO A 387 -13.57 -2.77 0.42
N LEU A 388 -13.27 -1.83 -0.48
CA LEU A 388 -12.02 -1.07 -0.42
C LEU A 388 -11.93 -0.14 0.80
N SER A 389 -13.06 0.43 1.22
CA SER A 389 -13.07 1.43 2.30
C SER A 389 -12.76 0.82 3.67
N TYR A 390 -13.10 -0.46 3.88
CA TYR A 390 -12.87 -1.15 5.14
C TYR A 390 -11.39 -1.47 5.39
N PHE A 391 -10.60 -1.73 4.36
CA PHE A 391 -9.20 -2.14 4.55
C PHE A 391 -8.19 -1.05 4.18
N ILE A 392 -8.54 -0.04 3.38
CA ILE A 392 -7.59 1.03 2.98
C ILE A 392 -6.97 1.75 4.19
N CYS A 393 -7.72 1.91 5.28
CA CYS A 393 -7.21 2.53 6.51
C CYS A 393 -6.01 1.77 7.09
N ALA A 394 -6.10 0.44 7.10
CA ALA A 394 -5.04 -0.42 7.60
C ALA A 394 -3.81 -0.42 6.66
N GLU A 395 -3.97 -0.20 5.34
CA GLU A 395 -2.84 -0.05 4.41
C GLU A 395 -2.11 1.31 4.53
N LEU A 396 -2.79 2.34 5.05
CA LEU A 396 -2.22 3.69 5.18
C LEU A 396 -1.41 3.85 6.46
N LEU A 397 -1.65 3.00 7.47
CA LEU A 397 -1.03 3.09 8.79
C LEU A 397 -0.05 1.92 8.97
N PRO A 398 1.27 2.15 8.94
CA PRO A 398 2.25 1.08 9.06
C PRO A 398 2.14 0.37 10.42
N HIS A 399 1.91 -0.95 10.38
CA HIS A 399 2.05 -1.85 11.52
C HIS A 399 3.49 -2.36 11.60
N PRO A 400 4.02 -2.64 12.81
CA PRO A 400 3.30 -2.89 14.06
C PRO A 400 3.66 -1.89 15.17
N SER A 401 3.41 -0.59 14.94
CA SER A 401 3.40 0.33 16.08
C SER A 401 2.09 0.10 16.84
N PRO A 402 2.09 -0.13 18.18
CA PRO A 402 0.85 -0.34 18.94
C PRO A 402 -0.14 0.81 18.77
N HIS A 403 0.36 2.01 18.44
CA HIS A 403 -0.44 3.19 18.14
C HIS A 403 -1.22 3.10 16.82
N SER A 404 -0.72 2.38 15.80
CA SER A 404 -1.41 2.22 14.52
C SER A 404 -2.73 1.47 14.69
N SER A 405 -2.74 0.41 15.51
CA SER A 405 -3.96 -0.36 15.82
C SER A 405 -5.01 0.50 16.52
N TRP A 406 -4.61 1.33 17.49
CA TRP A 406 -5.52 2.29 18.15
C TRP A 406 -6.11 3.32 17.19
N LEU A 407 -5.35 3.79 16.20
CA LEU A 407 -5.84 4.74 15.19
C LEU A 407 -6.86 4.11 14.24
N ILE A 408 -6.66 2.84 13.85
CA ILE A 408 -7.63 2.09 13.05
C ILE A 408 -8.91 1.88 13.86
N SER A 409 -8.80 1.43 15.11
CA SER A 409 -9.94 1.31 16.02
C SER A 409 -10.73 2.60 16.16
N LEU A 410 -10.05 3.76 16.25
CA LEU A 410 -10.70 5.06 16.33
C LEU A 410 -11.50 5.40 15.06
N VAL A 411 -10.93 5.10 13.88
CA VAL A 411 -11.59 5.32 12.58
C VAL A 411 -12.81 4.42 12.43
N PHE A 412 -12.70 3.14 12.80
CA PHE A 412 -13.80 2.19 12.80
C PHE A 412 -14.90 2.57 13.81
N ALA A 413 -14.53 2.99 15.01
CA ALA A 413 -15.48 3.48 16.01
C ALA A 413 -16.27 4.70 15.49
N ALA A 414 -15.59 5.65 14.86
CA ALA A 414 -16.24 6.80 14.25
C ALA A 414 -17.19 6.40 13.11
N ASN A 415 -16.82 5.40 12.31
CA ASN A 415 -17.70 4.83 11.28
C ASN A 415 -18.92 4.15 11.90
N ILE A 416 -18.76 3.30 12.92
CA ILE A 416 -19.88 2.64 13.60
C ILE A 416 -20.86 3.66 14.16
N ILE A 417 -20.36 4.70 14.84
CA ILE A 417 -21.19 5.79 15.36
C ILE A 417 -21.95 6.47 14.21
N SER A 418 -21.26 6.80 13.11
CA SER A 418 -21.92 7.44 11.97
C SER A 418 -22.95 6.52 11.32
N THR A 419 -22.62 5.27 11.01
CA THR A 419 -23.56 4.32 10.38
C THR A 419 -24.81 4.19 11.22
N TYR A 420 -24.70 4.03 12.53
CA TYR A 420 -25.86 3.88 13.40
C TYR A 420 -26.72 5.14 13.51
N ILE A 421 -26.10 6.33 13.61
CA ILE A 421 -26.84 7.61 13.60
C ILE A 421 -27.63 7.76 12.31
N PHE A 422 -27.02 7.45 11.16
CA PHE A 422 -27.65 7.60 9.86
C PHE A 422 -28.69 6.52 9.61
N ASP A 423 -28.47 5.31 10.10
CA ASP A 423 -29.44 4.22 10.04
C ASP A 423 -30.74 4.58 10.75
N TRP A 424 -30.65 5.13 11.96
CA TRP A 424 -31.82 5.64 12.69
C TRP A 424 -32.43 6.88 12.04
N ALA A 425 -31.61 7.80 11.54
CA ALA A 425 -32.08 9.06 10.95
C ALA A 425 -32.78 8.87 9.60
N THR A 426 -32.40 7.86 8.83
CA THR A 426 -32.88 7.63 7.46
C THR A 426 -34.38 7.48 7.37
N PRO A 427 -35.03 6.47 7.99
CA PRO A 427 -36.47 6.31 7.89
C PRO A 427 -37.23 7.52 8.47
N LEU A 428 -36.71 8.14 9.53
CA LEU A 428 -37.34 9.29 10.18
C LEU A 428 -37.39 10.54 9.28
N ILE A 429 -36.29 10.84 8.61
CA ILE A 429 -36.19 11.99 7.70
C ILE A 429 -36.86 11.65 6.38
N PHE A 430 -36.75 10.41 5.90
CA PHE A 430 -37.40 9.95 4.68
C PHE A 430 -38.93 10.07 4.77
N ARG A 431 -39.55 9.73 5.90
CA ARG A 431 -41.01 9.96 6.09
C ARG A 431 -41.45 11.42 5.98
N LYS A 432 -40.55 12.37 6.22
CA LYS A 432 -40.86 13.82 6.18
C LYS A 432 -40.47 14.48 4.85
N ALA A 433 -39.32 14.09 4.28
CA ALA A 433 -38.70 14.73 3.14
C ALA A 433 -38.60 13.84 1.90
N SER A 434 -39.04 12.57 1.98
CA SER A 434 -39.01 11.59 0.89
C SER A 434 -37.59 11.50 0.28
N ALA A 435 -37.46 11.37 -1.04
CA ALA A 435 -36.19 11.26 -1.75
C ALA A 435 -35.21 12.42 -1.44
N TRP A 436 -35.71 13.61 -1.09
CA TRP A 436 -34.87 14.75 -0.71
C TRP A 436 -34.06 14.51 0.56
N ALA A 437 -34.44 13.53 1.39
CA ALA A 437 -33.68 13.11 2.56
C ALA A 437 -32.24 12.68 2.21
N PHE A 438 -32.00 12.14 1.01
CA PHE A 438 -30.67 11.69 0.59
C PHE A 438 -29.68 12.84 0.36
N VAL A 439 -30.15 14.07 0.17
CA VAL A 439 -29.28 15.24 -0.02
C VAL A 439 -28.47 15.56 1.24
N PRO A 440 -29.09 15.92 2.38
CA PRO A 440 -28.35 16.21 3.61
C PRO A 440 -27.72 14.96 4.23
N LEU A 441 -28.30 13.77 4.01
CA LEU A 441 -27.78 12.53 4.60
C LEU A 441 -26.59 11.95 3.84
N TYR A 442 -26.62 11.90 2.52
CA TYR A 442 -25.63 11.12 1.76
C TYR A 442 -24.85 11.94 0.76
N ILE A 443 -25.51 12.79 -0.01
CA ILE A 443 -24.86 13.53 -1.09
C ILE A 443 -23.90 14.59 -0.54
N VAL A 444 -24.37 15.47 0.36
CA VAL A 444 -23.53 16.56 0.90
C VAL A 444 -22.35 16.01 1.70
N PRO A 445 -22.53 15.07 2.67
CA PRO A 445 -21.39 14.51 3.41
C PRO A 445 -20.39 13.77 2.51
N SER A 446 -20.86 13.04 1.50
CA SER A 446 -19.97 12.32 0.58
C SER A 446 -19.17 13.27 -0.31
N LEU A 447 -19.76 14.37 -0.78
CA LEU A 447 -19.04 15.41 -1.52
C LEU A 447 -17.97 16.10 -0.66
N CYS A 448 -18.27 16.38 0.60
CA CYS A 448 -17.28 16.93 1.54
C CYS A 448 -16.11 15.95 1.76
N CYS A 449 -16.40 14.65 1.91
CA CYS A 449 -15.38 13.62 2.10
C CYS A 449 -14.54 13.34 0.84
N LEU A 450 -15.09 13.60 -0.35
CA LEU A 450 -14.36 13.44 -1.61
C LEU A 450 -13.18 14.41 -1.76
N VAL A 451 -13.26 15.62 -1.19
CA VAL A 451 -12.21 16.63 -1.31
C VAL A 451 -10.89 16.16 -0.66
N PRO A 452 -10.86 15.73 0.63
CA PRO A 452 -9.66 15.14 1.23
C PRO A 452 -9.14 13.91 0.48
N LEU A 453 -10.02 13.04 -0.01
CA LEU A 453 -9.62 11.84 -0.76
C LEU A 453 -8.94 12.21 -2.08
N TRP A 454 -9.49 13.17 -2.82
CA TRP A 454 -8.90 13.61 -4.07
C TRP A 454 -7.49 14.22 -3.86
N LEU A 455 -7.32 15.01 -2.79
CA LEU A 455 -6.06 15.69 -2.46
C LEU A 455 -4.99 14.76 -1.87
N PHE A 456 -5.36 13.90 -0.92
CA PHE A 456 -4.38 13.23 -0.06
C PHE A 456 -4.26 11.72 -0.30
N LEU A 457 -5.27 11.02 -0.84
CA LEU A 457 -5.24 9.56 -1.03
C LEU A 457 -4.10 9.15 -1.98
N PRO A 458 -3.08 8.39 -1.52
CA PRO A 458 -2.05 7.84 -2.38
C PRO A 458 -2.54 6.58 -3.13
N GLU A 459 -1.77 6.12 -4.12
CA GLU A 459 -2.01 4.80 -4.71
C GLU A 459 -1.36 3.74 -3.81
N THR A 460 -2.13 2.74 -3.37
CA THR A 460 -1.63 1.70 -2.46
C THR A 460 -1.40 0.35 -3.15
N ARG A 461 -1.93 0.14 -4.36
CA ARG A 461 -1.84 -1.16 -5.05
C ARG A 461 -0.38 -1.53 -5.36
N GLY A 462 0.02 -2.73 -4.92
CA GLY A 462 1.35 -3.27 -5.16
C GLY A 462 2.48 -2.50 -4.48
N GLN A 463 2.17 -1.52 -3.64
CA GLN A 463 3.16 -0.70 -2.94
C GLN A 463 3.50 -1.32 -1.58
N GLN A 464 4.75 -1.15 -1.17
CA GLN A 464 5.16 -1.51 0.18
C GLN A 464 4.69 -0.44 1.18
N MET A 465 4.51 -0.84 2.44
CA MET A 465 3.96 0.03 3.48
C MET A 465 4.79 1.32 3.67
N HIS A 466 6.12 1.21 3.59
CA HIS A 466 7.02 2.35 3.73
C HIS A 466 6.87 3.37 2.59
N ASP A 467 6.58 2.91 1.38
CA ASP A 467 6.40 3.78 0.21
C ASP A 467 5.13 4.59 0.35
N ILE A 468 4.06 3.97 0.83
CA ILE A 468 2.78 4.63 1.13
C ILE A 468 2.99 5.74 2.16
N VAL A 469 3.73 5.47 3.23
CA VAL A 469 4.06 6.47 4.27
C VAL A 469 4.89 7.63 3.71
N ASN A 470 5.86 7.33 2.85
CA ASN A 470 6.67 8.36 2.19
C ASN A 470 5.86 9.23 1.22
N MET A 471 4.87 8.65 0.53
CA MET A 471 3.90 9.38 -0.29
C MET A 471 3.03 10.32 0.55
N LEU A 472 2.59 9.90 1.74
CA LEU A 472 1.82 10.73 2.66
C LEU A 472 2.62 11.91 3.22
N LYS A 473 3.93 11.73 3.45
CA LYS A 473 4.87 12.79 3.88
C LYS A 473 5.08 13.83 2.78
N SER A 474 5.45 13.39 1.57
CA SER A 474 5.87 14.25 0.46
C SER A 474 4.76 15.14 -0.13
N ARG A 475 3.50 14.68 -0.15
CA ARG A 475 2.37 15.44 -0.72
C ARG A 475 1.97 16.70 0.05
N GLY A 476 2.39 16.88 1.31
CA GLY A 476 2.14 18.12 2.06
C GLY A 476 3.06 19.28 1.69
N THR A 477 4.27 18.96 1.24
CA THR A 477 5.36 19.93 1.00
C THR A 477 5.33 20.58 -0.38
N MET A 478 4.56 20.05 -1.34
CA MET A 478 4.46 20.63 -2.68
C MET A 478 3.77 22.01 -2.65
N HIS A 479 2.69 22.17 -1.88
CA HIS A 479 1.91 23.41 -1.86
C HIS A 479 2.60 24.58 -1.13
N GLN A 480 3.46 24.29 -0.14
CA GLN A 480 4.27 25.31 0.56
C GLN A 480 5.54 25.70 -0.20
N ARG A 481 6.18 24.77 -0.92
CA ARG A 481 7.34 25.09 -1.78
C ARG A 481 6.96 26.01 -2.94
N THR A 482 5.78 25.85 -3.54
CA THR A 482 5.32 26.72 -4.62
C THR A 482 5.09 28.16 -4.15
N LYS A 483 4.53 28.36 -2.94
CA LYS A 483 4.30 29.69 -2.36
C LYS A 483 5.61 30.39 -1.93
N HIS A 484 6.53 29.67 -1.30
CA HIS A 484 7.85 30.24 -0.96
C HIS A 484 8.70 30.55 -2.20
N GLN A 485 8.61 29.74 -3.25
CA GLN A 485 9.31 29.99 -4.53
C GLN A 485 8.70 31.16 -5.32
N GLN A 486 7.40 31.45 -5.17
CA GLN A 486 6.78 32.65 -5.75
C GLN A 486 7.21 33.93 -5.01
N GLN A 487 7.25 33.93 -3.67
CA GLN A 487 7.71 35.10 -2.89
C GLN A 487 9.22 35.38 -3.04
N GLN A 488 10.06 34.35 -3.25
CA GLN A 488 11.48 34.54 -3.59
C GLN A 488 11.72 34.99 -5.03
N LYS A 489 10.80 34.68 -5.96
CA LYS A 489 10.84 35.20 -7.33
C LYS A 489 10.55 36.70 -7.37
N GLU A 490 9.50 37.15 -6.69
CA GLU A 490 9.09 38.57 -6.71
C GLU A 490 10.09 39.51 -6.00
N SER A 491 10.84 39.01 -5.01
CA SER A 491 11.89 39.78 -4.33
C SER A 491 13.22 39.80 -5.08
N SER A 492 13.55 38.78 -5.88
CA SER A 492 14.81 38.71 -6.65
C SER A 492 14.74 39.39 -8.02
N GLU A 493 13.55 39.66 -8.55
CA GLU A 493 13.35 40.39 -9.82
C GLU A 493 13.45 41.92 -9.67
N LYS A 494 13.26 42.47 -8.46
CA LYS A 494 13.27 43.92 -8.21
C LYS A 494 14.64 44.52 -7.86
N SER A 495 15.71 43.72 -7.70
CA SER A 495 17.00 44.20 -7.19
C SER A 495 18.20 43.77 -8.04
N ARG A 496 18.21 44.06 -9.35
CA ARG A 496 19.40 43.90 -10.20
C ARG A 496 19.96 45.25 -10.67
N PRO A 497 21.20 45.63 -10.29
CA PRO A 497 22.04 46.50 -11.09
C PRO A 497 23.01 45.70 -11.97
N HIS A 498 23.44 46.33 -13.07
CA HIS A 498 24.36 45.82 -14.11
C HIS A 498 25.79 45.51 -13.58
N PRO A 499 26.56 44.65 -14.27
CA PRO A 499 27.81 44.11 -13.75
C PRO A 499 29.00 45.03 -14.04
N THR A 500 29.69 45.45 -12.98
CA THR A 500 31.08 45.92 -13.04
C THR A 500 31.96 44.94 -12.27
N TRP A 501 33.01 44.46 -12.93
CA TRP A 501 34.06 43.63 -12.32
C TRP A 501 34.93 44.47 -11.38
N PRO A 502 35.37 43.89 -10.25
CA PRO A 502 36.73 44.15 -9.81
C PRO A 502 37.50 42.87 -9.48
N ASN A 503 38.76 42.91 -9.92
CA ASN A 503 39.88 42.11 -9.46
C ASN A 503 39.98 42.16 -7.94
N THR A 504 40.18 41.00 -7.28
CA THR A 504 41.27 40.78 -6.32
C THR A 504 41.16 39.37 -5.72
N CYS A 505 42.23 38.60 -5.89
CA CYS A 505 42.52 37.42 -5.11
C CYS A 505 42.77 37.80 -3.65
N ARG A 506 42.02 37.22 -2.71
CA ARG A 506 42.50 36.79 -1.37
C ARG A 506 41.37 36.07 -0.61
N GLY A 507 41.68 34.87 -0.11
CA GLY A 507 40.91 34.24 0.97
C GLY A 507 39.70 33.40 0.56
N ALA A 508 39.91 32.29 -0.16
CA ALA A 508 38.89 31.25 -0.27
C ALA A 508 38.84 30.38 1.01
N GLN A 509 38.30 30.93 2.09
CA GLN A 509 37.60 30.17 3.13
C GLN A 509 36.11 30.18 2.76
N LEU A 510 35.75 29.48 1.68
CA LEU A 510 34.35 29.24 1.36
C LEU A 510 33.82 28.12 2.26
N SER A 511 33.13 28.51 3.32
CA SER A 511 32.03 27.82 3.98
C SER A 511 31.85 26.33 3.63
N LEU A 512 32.59 25.48 4.33
CA LEU A 512 32.38 24.04 4.51
C LEU A 512 31.15 23.77 5.41
N VAL A 513 30.01 24.40 5.12
CA VAL A 513 28.80 24.25 5.93
C VAL A 513 27.99 23.08 5.40
N ALA A 514 28.04 21.97 6.15
CA ALA A 514 27.14 20.81 6.12
C ALA A 514 27.33 19.74 5.01
N CYS A 515 28.55 19.49 4.55
CA CYS A 515 28.85 18.29 3.76
C CYS A 515 29.58 17.24 4.65
N GLY A 516 28.82 16.42 5.37
CA GLY A 516 29.20 15.00 5.55
C GLY A 516 29.90 14.52 6.83
N ALA A 517 29.55 14.98 8.03
CA ALA A 517 30.02 14.34 9.28
C ALA A 517 29.73 12.81 9.32
N PHE A 518 28.62 12.37 8.69
CA PHE A 518 28.28 10.96 8.54
C PHE A 518 29.23 10.22 7.58
N ILE A 519 29.59 10.83 6.45
CA ILE A 519 30.49 10.21 5.46
C ILE A 519 31.90 10.07 6.08
N ASP A 520 32.35 11.09 6.80
CA ASP A 520 33.66 11.07 7.46
C ASP A 520 33.72 9.94 8.52
N GLN A 521 32.65 9.75 9.31
CA GLN A 521 32.53 8.64 10.25
C GLN A 521 32.50 7.27 9.56
N LEU A 522 31.79 7.17 8.42
CA LEU A 522 31.71 5.95 7.64
C LEU A 522 33.08 5.56 7.08
N VAL A 523 33.80 6.52 6.49
CA VAL A 523 35.15 6.33 5.97
C VAL A 523 36.12 5.90 7.08
N ALA A 524 36.09 6.59 8.23
CA ALA A 524 36.90 6.22 9.38
C ALA A 524 36.64 4.78 9.87
N ARG A 525 35.38 4.32 9.81
CA ARG A 525 35.01 2.95 10.19
C ARG A 525 35.52 1.90 9.21
N LEU A 526 35.61 2.22 7.92
CA LEU A 526 36.04 1.27 6.88
C LEU A 526 37.53 0.95 6.95
N GLY A 527 38.34 1.77 7.63
CA GLY A 527 39.78 1.55 7.76
C GLY A 527 40.54 1.60 6.43
N ILE A 528 39.97 2.26 5.43
CA ILE A 528 40.58 2.46 4.11
C ILE A 528 41.17 3.87 4.07
N ASP A 529 42.38 4.02 3.54
CA ASP A 529 42.98 5.32 3.26
C ASP A 529 42.13 6.07 2.22
N ALA A 530 41.34 7.02 2.68
CA ALA A 530 40.40 7.74 1.85
C ALA A 530 40.33 9.21 2.23
N ILE A 531 40.06 10.04 1.21
CA ILE A 531 39.81 11.47 1.36
C ILE A 531 38.42 11.80 0.84
N HIS A 532 37.63 12.48 1.68
CA HIS A 532 36.31 12.94 1.31
C HIS A 532 36.39 14.34 0.68
N LEU A 533 36.00 14.46 -0.59
CA LEU A 533 35.94 15.72 -1.33
C LEU A 533 34.49 16.04 -1.69
N CYS A 534 34.01 17.23 -1.34
CA CYS A 534 32.68 17.71 -1.67
C CYS A 534 32.75 18.85 -2.69
N ALA A 535 32.01 18.72 -3.79
CA ALA A 535 31.87 19.76 -4.81
C ALA A 535 30.42 19.82 -5.30
N GLU A 536 29.82 21.01 -5.24
CA GLU A 536 28.43 21.19 -5.62
C GLU A 536 28.27 21.31 -7.15
N THR A 537 27.32 20.56 -7.71
CA THR A 537 26.95 20.70 -9.12
C THR A 537 26.28 22.07 -9.35
N PRO A 538 26.77 22.89 -10.29
CA PRO A 538 26.20 24.20 -10.59
C PRO A 538 24.70 24.13 -10.90
N THR A 539 23.94 25.13 -10.43
CA THR A 539 22.46 25.16 -10.53
C THR A 539 21.94 24.96 -11.95
N LYS A 540 22.62 25.50 -12.97
CA LYS A 540 22.27 25.34 -14.39
C LYS A 540 22.34 23.90 -14.93
N TRP A 541 23.08 23.01 -14.26
CA TRP A 541 23.31 21.62 -14.67
C TRP A 541 22.68 20.61 -13.70
N ARG A 542 21.86 21.09 -12.75
CA ARG A 542 21.16 20.24 -11.78
C ARG A 542 19.89 19.67 -12.41
N LEU A 543 19.73 18.35 -12.34
CA LEU A 543 18.51 17.68 -12.78
C LEU A 543 17.32 18.10 -11.91
N ARG A 544 16.17 18.37 -12.54
CA ARG A 544 14.88 18.48 -11.86
C ARG A 544 14.26 17.10 -11.67
N LEU A 545 13.25 16.99 -10.79
CA LEU A 545 12.57 15.71 -10.52
C LEU A 545 11.95 15.07 -11.76
N ASP A 546 11.44 15.89 -12.69
CA ASP A 546 10.81 15.41 -13.93
C ASP A 546 11.80 15.30 -15.11
N ASP A 547 13.06 15.71 -14.92
CA ASP A 547 14.05 15.64 -15.99
C ASP A 547 14.52 14.19 -16.16
N PRO A 548 14.68 13.71 -17.41
CA PRO A 548 15.23 12.38 -17.62
C PRO A 548 16.67 12.32 -17.09
N HIS A 549 17.03 11.21 -16.44
CA HIS A 549 18.31 11.04 -15.75
C HIS A 549 19.54 11.28 -16.64
N TRP A 550 19.38 11.16 -17.96
CA TRP A 550 20.43 11.32 -18.98
C TRP A 550 20.55 12.74 -19.56
N LYS A 551 19.77 13.70 -19.06
CA LYS A 551 19.69 15.08 -19.61
C LYS A 551 21.00 15.84 -19.46
N TYR A 552 21.65 15.71 -18.30
CA TYR A 552 22.90 16.37 -17.97
C TYR A 552 23.96 15.38 -17.50
N PRO A 553 25.25 15.61 -17.80
CA PRO A 553 26.33 14.74 -17.33
C PRO A 553 26.45 14.85 -15.80
N LYS A 554 26.53 13.69 -15.13
CA LYS A 554 26.72 13.60 -13.68
C LYS A 554 28.21 13.68 -13.33
N GLY A 555 28.53 14.16 -12.13
CA GLY A 555 29.86 13.99 -11.52
C GLY A 555 31.00 14.85 -12.10
N VAL A 556 30.73 15.79 -13.02
CA VAL A 556 31.79 16.57 -13.71
C VAL A 556 32.69 17.32 -12.73
N VAL A 557 32.11 18.15 -11.86
CA VAL A 557 32.89 18.98 -10.92
C VAL A 557 33.55 18.13 -9.84
N GLN A 558 32.89 17.05 -9.42
CA GLN A 558 33.36 16.11 -8.40
C GLN A 558 34.59 15.35 -8.90
N ARG A 559 34.55 14.78 -10.11
CA ARG A 559 35.71 14.12 -10.74
C ARG A 559 36.85 15.11 -10.97
N ASN A 560 36.57 16.33 -11.41
CA ASN A 560 37.60 17.37 -11.55
C ASN A 560 38.19 17.80 -10.19
N ALA A 561 37.42 17.77 -9.10
CA ALA A 561 37.95 18.02 -7.77
C ALA A 561 38.93 16.92 -7.35
N ALA A 562 38.60 15.65 -7.61
CA ALA A 562 39.51 14.52 -7.37
C ALA A 562 40.78 14.60 -8.22
N LEU A 563 40.67 14.91 -9.52
CA LEU A 563 41.84 15.09 -10.40
C LEU A 563 42.75 16.22 -9.94
N ARG A 564 42.18 17.38 -9.56
CA ARG A 564 42.97 18.49 -9.00
C ARG A 564 43.63 18.11 -7.68
N TRP A 565 42.95 17.33 -6.84
CA TRP A 565 43.52 16.82 -5.59
C TRP A 565 44.70 15.88 -5.86
N LEU A 566 44.57 14.94 -6.81
CA LEU A 566 45.65 14.03 -7.20
C LEU A 566 46.86 14.80 -7.75
N ARG A 567 46.64 15.79 -8.62
CA ARG A 567 47.73 16.63 -9.15
C ARG A 567 48.46 17.41 -8.05
N LYS A 568 47.75 17.87 -7.04
CA LYS A 568 48.31 18.65 -5.93
C LYS A 568 49.05 17.79 -4.90
N ASN A 569 48.50 16.62 -4.54
CA ASN A 569 48.97 15.82 -3.41
C ASN A 569 49.73 14.55 -3.84
N GLY A 570 49.54 14.09 -5.07
CA GLY A 570 50.17 12.90 -5.65
C GLY A 570 51.30 13.21 -6.62
N ALA A 571 51.83 14.44 -6.66
CA ALA A 571 52.82 14.87 -7.67
C ALA A 571 54.09 13.99 -7.74
N HIS A 572 54.43 13.29 -6.66
CA HIS A 572 55.58 12.38 -6.57
C HIS A 572 55.24 10.91 -6.91
N GLN A 573 53.96 10.61 -7.16
CA GLN A 573 53.49 9.25 -7.39
C GLN A 573 53.51 8.94 -8.90
N HIS A 574 54.49 8.14 -9.31
CA HIS A 574 54.65 7.71 -10.71
C HIS A 574 54.12 6.30 -10.99
N VAL A 575 53.69 5.59 -9.94
CA VAL A 575 53.13 4.24 -10.03
C VAL A 575 51.77 4.22 -9.35
N GLY A 576 50.73 3.92 -10.14
CA GLY A 576 49.36 3.87 -9.66
C GLY A 576 48.36 3.98 -10.81
N ALA A 577 47.13 3.57 -10.54
CA ALA A 577 46.03 3.69 -11.48
C ALA A 577 44.91 4.53 -10.87
N VAL A 578 44.29 5.35 -11.70
CA VAL A 578 43.14 6.18 -11.36
C VAL A 578 41.92 5.54 -12.02
N TYR A 579 40.99 5.11 -11.19
CA TYR A 579 39.73 4.51 -11.62
C TYR A 579 38.52 5.29 -11.10
N PHE A 580 37.53 5.51 -11.95
CA PHE A 580 36.31 6.24 -11.61
C PHE A 580 35.17 5.27 -11.28
N GLY A 581 35.08 4.88 -10.01
CA GLY A 581 33.97 4.07 -9.50
C GLY A 581 32.69 4.90 -9.28
N ASP A 582 31.53 4.28 -9.50
CA ASP A 582 30.20 4.86 -9.27
C ASP A 582 29.41 3.96 -8.30
N ASP A 583 28.43 4.53 -7.60
CA ASP A 583 27.68 3.86 -6.52
C ASP A 583 26.65 2.83 -7.02
N ASP A 584 26.39 2.81 -8.32
CA ASP A 584 25.39 1.96 -8.97
C ASP A 584 25.96 0.74 -9.71
N ASN A 585 27.26 0.46 -9.51
CA ASN A 585 27.97 -0.66 -10.12
C ASN A 585 28.39 -1.70 -9.08
N THR A 586 28.44 -2.96 -9.50
CA THR A 586 29.14 -4.03 -8.79
C THR A 586 30.47 -4.31 -9.47
N TYR A 587 31.53 -4.41 -8.67
CA TYR A 587 32.91 -4.61 -9.11
C TYR A 587 33.43 -5.97 -8.66
N ASP A 588 33.93 -6.77 -9.59
CA ASP A 588 34.71 -7.95 -9.25
C ASP A 588 36.13 -7.52 -8.84
N TRP A 589 36.56 -7.97 -7.66
CA TRP A 589 37.86 -7.61 -7.10
C TRP A 589 39.05 -7.98 -8.00
N ARG A 590 38.93 -9.04 -8.83
CA ARG A 590 39.94 -9.47 -9.80
C ARG A 590 40.31 -8.38 -10.80
N LEU A 591 39.40 -7.45 -11.08
CA LEU A 591 39.67 -6.30 -11.93
C LEU A 591 40.77 -5.42 -11.35
N PHE A 592 40.78 -5.21 -10.03
CA PHE A 592 41.75 -4.33 -9.39
C PHE A 592 43.16 -4.93 -9.41
N ASP A 593 43.30 -6.27 -9.45
CA ASP A 593 44.60 -6.93 -9.64
C ASP A 593 45.18 -6.61 -11.03
N GLU A 594 44.34 -6.56 -12.06
CA GLU A 594 44.75 -6.19 -13.42
C GLU A 594 45.02 -4.68 -13.55
N ILE A 595 44.14 -3.83 -13.00
CA ILE A 595 44.30 -2.35 -13.05
C ILE A 595 45.59 -1.89 -12.33
N ARG A 596 46.04 -2.60 -11.29
CA ARG A 596 47.30 -2.28 -10.58
C ARG A 596 48.54 -2.39 -11.48
N LEU A 597 48.48 -3.20 -12.54
CA LEU A 597 49.59 -3.43 -13.48
C LEU A 597 49.52 -2.53 -14.72
N LEU A 598 48.58 -1.60 -14.75
CA LEU A 598 48.28 -0.78 -15.92
C LEU A 598 49.44 0.14 -16.32
N LYS A 599 49.84 0.12 -17.60
CA LYS A 599 50.93 0.96 -18.10
C LYS A 599 50.46 2.35 -18.52
N ARG A 600 49.39 2.45 -19.31
CA ARG A 600 48.83 3.71 -19.82
C ARG A 600 47.34 3.82 -19.55
N VAL A 601 46.51 3.07 -20.27
CA VAL A 601 45.04 3.16 -20.15
C VAL A 601 44.42 1.78 -20.39
N GLY A 602 43.66 1.30 -19.41
CA GLY A 602 43.03 -0.01 -19.44
C GLY A 602 41.59 0.10 -19.85
N THR A 603 41.08 -0.88 -20.58
CA THR A 603 39.64 -0.98 -20.89
C THR A 603 39.13 -2.42 -20.78
N TRP A 604 37.86 -2.58 -20.40
CA TRP A 604 37.23 -3.88 -20.22
C TRP A 604 35.71 -3.83 -20.49
N PRO A 605 35.06 -4.98 -20.68
CA PRO A 605 33.60 -5.08 -20.85
C PRO A 605 32.82 -4.62 -19.62
N VAL A 606 31.72 -3.90 -19.85
CA VAL A 606 30.74 -3.51 -18.82
C VAL A 606 29.37 -4.10 -19.14
N GLY A 607 28.77 -4.75 -18.15
CA GLY A 607 27.46 -5.39 -18.26
C GLY A 607 26.29 -4.43 -18.03
N ILE A 608 25.18 -4.70 -18.70
CA ILE A 608 23.87 -4.03 -18.56
C ILE A 608 23.98 -2.51 -18.81
N VAL A 609 24.55 -2.13 -19.94
CA VAL A 609 24.82 -0.72 -20.31
C VAL A 609 24.40 -0.43 -21.75
N GLY A 610 24.00 0.81 -22.04
CA GLY A 610 23.60 1.23 -23.40
C GLY A 610 22.39 0.50 -24.01
N GLY A 611 21.63 -0.22 -23.18
CA GLY A 611 20.56 -1.14 -23.59
C GLY A 611 21.04 -2.46 -24.22
N MET A 612 22.30 -2.80 -23.96
CA MET A 612 22.99 -4.03 -24.35
C MET A 612 23.29 -4.87 -23.10
N LEU A 613 23.44 -6.18 -23.28
CA LEU A 613 23.83 -7.07 -22.18
C LEU A 613 25.28 -6.82 -21.74
N ALA A 614 26.17 -6.52 -22.69
CA ALA A 614 27.49 -5.96 -22.43
C ALA A 614 27.90 -4.98 -23.54
N GLU A 615 28.59 -3.90 -23.18
CA GLU A 615 29.38 -3.09 -24.11
C GLU A 615 30.87 -3.39 -23.88
N PHE A 616 31.62 -3.56 -24.98
CA PHE A 616 33.03 -3.98 -24.92
C PHE A 616 33.81 -3.54 -26.16
N ALA A 617 35.14 -3.55 -26.06
CA ALA A 617 36.05 -3.31 -27.18
C ALA A 617 36.27 -4.61 -27.99
N TYR A 618 36.29 -4.50 -29.33
CA TYR A 618 36.78 -5.59 -30.17
C TYR A 618 38.30 -5.61 -30.12
N VAL A 619 38.85 -6.77 -29.79
CA VAL A 619 40.30 -6.97 -29.64
C VAL A 619 40.78 -7.89 -30.76
N ASN A 620 41.82 -7.49 -31.49
CA ASN A 620 42.42 -8.32 -32.54
C ASN A 620 43.41 -9.35 -31.96
N ALA A 621 43.95 -10.22 -32.81
CA ALA A 621 44.91 -11.26 -32.40
C ALA A 621 46.18 -10.71 -31.70
N ASN A 622 46.52 -9.44 -31.93
CA ASN A 622 47.68 -8.77 -31.33
C ASN A 622 47.33 -8.03 -30.02
N ALA A 623 46.17 -8.30 -29.43
CA ALA A 623 45.67 -7.62 -28.24
C ALA A 623 45.47 -6.09 -28.40
N VAL A 624 45.23 -5.62 -29.63
CA VAL A 624 44.96 -4.21 -29.93
C VAL A 624 43.46 -4.00 -30.16
N VAL A 625 42.93 -2.91 -29.61
CA VAL A 625 41.52 -2.53 -29.80
C VAL A 625 41.28 -2.05 -31.25
N SER A 626 40.47 -2.81 -31.99
CA SER A 626 40.11 -2.52 -33.39
C SER A 626 38.79 -1.77 -33.53
N GLY A 627 37.91 -1.86 -32.53
CA GLY A 627 36.59 -1.23 -32.54
C GLY A 627 35.84 -1.44 -31.23
N PHE A 628 34.54 -1.17 -31.23
CA PHE A 628 33.70 -1.31 -30.04
C PHE A 628 32.31 -1.84 -30.37
N ASN A 629 31.83 -2.75 -29.53
CA ASN A 629 30.43 -3.12 -29.44
C ASN A 629 29.68 -2.11 -28.56
N ALA A 630 29.37 -0.95 -29.13
CA ALA A 630 28.62 0.11 -28.45
C ALA A 630 27.52 0.63 -29.39
N LYS A 631 26.29 0.73 -28.89
CA LYS A 631 25.13 1.09 -29.74
C LYS A 631 24.74 2.56 -29.62
N TRP A 632 25.11 3.22 -28.54
CA TRP A 632 24.86 4.64 -28.34
C TRP A 632 26.00 5.48 -28.92
N LYS A 633 25.70 6.26 -29.97
CA LYS A 633 26.67 7.09 -30.71
C LYS A 633 28.00 6.37 -30.97
N PRO A 634 28.02 5.33 -31.83
CA PRO A 634 29.21 4.53 -32.10
C PRO A 634 30.34 5.32 -32.78
N SER A 635 30.02 6.45 -33.42
CA SER A 635 31.00 7.34 -34.06
C SER A 635 31.88 8.12 -33.08
N ARG A 636 31.71 7.94 -31.76
CA ARG A 636 32.58 8.54 -30.74
C ARG A 636 34.02 8.05 -30.90
N PRO A 637 35.04 8.88 -30.61
CA PRO A 637 36.43 8.44 -30.57
C PRO A 637 36.60 7.23 -29.64
N PHE A 638 35.99 7.31 -28.45
CA PHE A 638 35.97 6.24 -27.46
C PHE A 638 34.51 6.00 -27.01
N PRO A 639 33.76 5.10 -27.67
CA PRO A 639 32.38 4.79 -27.32
C PRO A 639 32.33 3.82 -26.13
N ILE A 640 32.85 4.25 -24.98
CA ILE A 640 32.93 3.48 -23.73
C ILE A 640 32.13 4.16 -22.62
N ASP A 641 31.80 3.39 -21.58
CA ASP A 641 31.16 3.88 -20.36
C ASP A 641 32.23 4.35 -19.34
N MET A 642 31.84 5.21 -18.38
CA MET A 642 32.75 5.70 -17.34
C MET A 642 33.37 4.57 -16.52
N ALA A 643 32.63 3.49 -16.28
CA ALA A 643 33.11 2.36 -15.50
C ALA A 643 34.02 1.39 -16.30
N ALA A 644 34.19 1.62 -17.61
CA ALA A 644 34.86 0.72 -18.54
C ALA A 644 36.36 1.01 -18.76
N PHE A 645 36.94 1.99 -18.05
CA PHE A 645 38.36 2.32 -18.19
C PHE A 645 39.01 2.81 -16.89
N ALA A 646 40.32 2.62 -16.81
CA ALA A 646 41.20 3.24 -15.83
C ALA A 646 42.43 3.84 -16.54
N VAL A 647 43.05 4.84 -15.93
CA VAL A 647 44.25 5.50 -16.48
C VAL A 647 45.40 5.41 -15.51
N ASN A 648 46.62 5.27 -16.00
CA ASN A 648 47.81 5.36 -15.18
C ASN A 648 47.94 6.79 -14.63
N ILE A 649 48.33 6.90 -13.36
CA ILE A 649 48.43 8.19 -12.67
C ILE A 649 49.42 9.15 -13.36
N SER A 650 50.46 8.62 -14.03
CA SER A 650 51.43 9.42 -14.79
C SER A 650 50.75 10.27 -15.87
N LEU A 651 49.73 9.74 -16.57
CA LEU A 651 48.98 10.49 -17.58
C LEU A 651 48.23 11.68 -16.99
N ILE A 652 47.74 11.57 -15.75
CA ILE A 652 47.03 12.65 -15.04
C ILE A 652 47.99 13.80 -14.70
N HIS A 653 49.25 13.47 -14.40
CA HIS A 653 50.30 14.44 -14.09
C HIS A 653 50.86 15.10 -15.35
N GLU A 654 51.13 14.33 -16.41
CA GLU A 654 51.62 14.83 -17.70
C GLU A 654 50.63 15.78 -18.38
N HIS A 655 49.33 15.52 -18.24
CA HIS A 655 48.26 16.28 -18.90
C HIS A 655 47.46 17.07 -17.87
N ALA A 656 48.07 18.08 -17.27
CA ALA A 656 47.45 18.92 -16.23
C ALA A 656 46.14 19.61 -16.68
N GLY A 657 45.96 19.82 -17.99
CA GLY A 657 44.76 20.42 -18.58
C GLY A 657 43.60 19.44 -18.85
N ALA A 658 43.80 18.13 -18.66
CA ALA A 658 42.74 17.14 -18.93
C ALA A 658 41.68 17.15 -17.83
N GLU A 659 40.49 17.66 -18.15
CA GLU A 659 39.35 17.74 -17.22
C GLU A 659 38.03 17.37 -17.92
N PHE A 660 37.05 16.94 -17.13
CA PHE A 660 35.69 16.74 -17.60
C PHE A 660 35.00 18.08 -17.84
N SER A 661 34.23 18.19 -18.92
CA SER A 661 33.58 19.45 -19.33
C SER A 661 32.09 19.31 -19.56
N TYR A 662 31.30 20.25 -19.02
CA TYR A 662 29.87 20.36 -19.33
C TYR A 662 29.60 20.80 -20.78
N LYS A 663 30.61 21.35 -21.47
CA LYS A 663 30.47 21.75 -22.88
C LYS A 663 30.58 20.55 -23.83
N SER A 664 31.02 19.39 -23.32
CA SER A 664 31.13 18.18 -24.13
C SER A 664 29.74 17.74 -24.63
N PRO A 665 29.62 17.33 -25.91
CA PRO A 665 28.37 16.83 -26.43
C PRO A 665 27.84 15.66 -25.58
N ARG A 666 26.52 15.49 -25.54
CA ARG A 666 25.90 14.42 -24.76
C ARG A 666 26.45 13.04 -25.17
N GLY A 667 26.98 12.32 -24.18
CA GLY A 667 27.62 11.00 -24.33
C GLY A 667 29.09 11.02 -24.72
N PHE A 668 29.74 12.19 -24.80
CA PHE A 668 31.16 12.33 -25.15
C PHE A 668 32.02 12.66 -23.93
N LEU A 669 31.53 12.46 -22.71
CA LEU A 669 32.25 12.89 -21.51
C LEU A 669 33.56 12.11 -21.34
N GLU A 670 33.47 10.79 -21.51
CA GLU A 670 34.56 9.83 -21.46
C GLU A 670 35.52 10.06 -22.64
N SER A 671 34.97 10.20 -23.86
CA SER A 671 35.78 10.45 -25.06
C SER A 671 36.54 11.77 -24.96
N HIS A 672 35.91 12.84 -24.47
CA HIS A 672 36.57 14.13 -24.30
C HIS A 672 37.71 14.05 -23.30
N PHE A 673 37.52 13.33 -22.18
CA PHE A 673 38.57 13.15 -21.18
C PHE A 673 39.75 12.33 -21.73
N LEU A 674 39.51 11.19 -22.37
CA LEU A 674 40.57 10.36 -22.94
C LEU A 674 41.32 11.06 -24.08
N SER A 675 40.60 11.79 -24.94
CA SER A 675 41.25 12.61 -25.98
C SER A 675 42.07 13.76 -25.40
N ALA A 676 41.66 14.34 -24.27
CA ALA A 676 42.45 15.37 -23.58
C ALA A 676 43.74 14.83 -22.94
N LEU A 677 43.84 13.52 -22.72
CA LEU A 677 45.07 12.82 -22.33
C LEU A 677 45.95 12.43 -23.53
N ASN A 678 45.63 12.94 -24.73
CA ASN A 678 46.33 12.64 -25.98
C ASN A 678 46.37 11.13 -26.32
N LEU A 679 45.29 10.41 -25.99
CA LEU A 679 45.17 8.98 -26.23
C LEU A 679 44.43 8.68 -27.54
N THR A 680 44.81 7.57 -28.16
CA THR A 680 44.16 6.96 -29.32
C THR A 680 43.67 5.54 -28.98
N ARG A 681 42.90 4.92 -29.86
CA ARG A 681 42.37 3.56 -29.63
C ARG A 681 43.44 2.50 -29.49
N THR A 682 44.59 2.68 -30.14
CA THR A 682 45.73 1.75 -30.08
C THR A 682 46.46 1.81 -28.74
N ASP A 683 46.25 2.85 -27.94
CA ASP A 683 46.84 2.98 -26.60
C ASP A 683 46.07 2.20 -25.53
N LEU A 684 44.88 1.68 -25.86
CA LEU A 684 44.02 0.94 -24.93
C LEU A 684 44.52 -0.48 -24.71
N GLU A 685 44.82 -0.79 -23.46
CA GLU A 685 45.18 -2.13 -22.98
C GLU A 685 43.89 -2.91 -22.63
N PRO A 686 43.57 -4.00 -23.34
CA PRO A 686 42.37 -4.78 -23.04
C PRO A 686 42.57 -5.66 -21.80
N LEU A 687 41.88 -5.32 -20.71
CA LEU A 687 41.87 -6.07 -19.45
C LEU A 687 40.67 -7.03 -19.40
N ALA A 688 40.47 -7.72 -18.28
CA ALA A 688 39.47 -8.76 -18.06
C ALA A 688 39.63 -9.93 -19.04
N LYS A 689 40.84 -10.51 -19.07
CA LYS A 689 41.28 -11.54 -20.03
C LYS A 689 41.07 -11.10 -21.49
N ASN A 690 41.74 -10.03 -21.91
CA ASN A 690 41.63 -9.44 -23.26
C ASN A 690 40.19 -9.12 -23.67
N GLY A 691 39.38 -8.64 -22.73
CA GLY A 691 37.99 -8.25 -22.96
C GLY A 691 37.01 -9.41 -23.17
N THR A 692 37.34 -10.62 -22.73
CA THR A 692 36.48 -11.81 -22.83
C THR A 692 35.62 -12.06 -21.60
N ARG A 693 35.78 -11.26 -20.54
CA ARG A 693 35.00 -11.35 -19.30
C ARG A 693 34.45 -10.00 -18.86
N VAL A 694 33.30 -10.04 -18.19
CA VAL A 694 32.63 -8.85 -17.64
C VAL A 694 32.87 -8.80 -16.13
N TYR A 695 33.79 -7.94 -15.69
CA TYR A 695 34.09 -7.76 -14.27
C TYR A 695 33.34 -6.59 -13.62
N VAL A 696 32.62 -5.79 -14.41
CA VAL A 696 31.83 -4.66 -13.91
C VAL A 696 30.42 -4.73 -14.45
N TRP A 697 29.44 -4.61 -13.56
CA TRP A 697 28.02 -4.72 -13.88
C TRP A 697 27.24 -3.53 -13.34
N HIS A 698 26.41 -2.91 -14.16
CA HIS A 698 25.39 -1.96 -13.68
C HIS A 698 24.32 -2.73 -12.89
N THR A 699 24.37 -2.65 -11.57
CA THR A 699 23.50 -3.41 -10.66
C THR A 699 22.60 -2.46 -9.88
N ARG A 700 21.63 -1.87 -10.58
CA ARG A 700 20.63 -0.98 -9.97
C ARG A 700 19.47 -1.77 -9.41
N THR A 701 18.83 -1.25 -8.35
CA THR A 701 17.54 -1.75 -7.83
C THR A 701 16.36 -1.34 -8.73
N ALA A 702 16.55 -1.35 -10.04
CA ALA A 702 15.58 -0.98 -11.06
C ALA A 702 15.66 -1.97 -12.23
N GLN A 703 14.55 -2.16 -12.94
CA GLN A 703 14.53 -3.08 -14.08
C GLN A 703 15.54 -2.64 -15.16
N ALA A 704 16.39 -3.58 -15.57
CA ALA A 704 17.39 -3.36 -16.61
C ALA A 704 16.71 -2.95 -17.93
N GLN A 705 17.11 -1.80 -18.47
CA GLN A 705 16.57 -1.27 -19.73
C GLN A 705 17.27 -1.88 -20.94
N LEU A 706 17.10 -3.19 -21.13
CA LEU A 706 17.64 -3.94 -22.26
C LEU A 706 16.71 -3.86 -23.49
N ARG A 707 17.26 -3.95 -24.70
CA ARG A 707 16.45 -4.06 -25.92
C ARG A 707 15.86 -5.47 -26.04
N ALA A 708 14.72 -5.61 -26.73
CA ALA A 708 13.99 -6.88 -26.85
C ALA A 708 14.87 -8.10 -27.24
N LYS A 709 15.80 -7.95 -28.18
CA LYS A 709 16.74 -9.02 -28.58
C LYS A 709 17.70 -9.43 -27.44
N GLN A 710 18.13 -8.47 -26.63
CA GLN A 710 19.03 -8.69 -25.50
C GLN A 710 18.28 -9.27 -24.31
N ILE A 711 17.01 -8.89 -24.13
CA ILE A 711 16.09 -9.49 -23.14
C ILE A 711 15.90 -10.99 -23.42
N ALA A 712 15.61 -11.35 -24.67
CA ALA A 712 15.44 -12.75 -25.06
C ALA A 712 16.70 -13.57 -24.73
N LYS A 713 17.88 -13.04 -25.08
CA LYS A 713 19.17 -13.64 -24.76
C LYS A 713 19.40 -13.79 -23.25
N PHE A 714 19.10 -12.75 -22.47
CA PHE A 714 19.25 -12.74 -21.02
C PHE A 714 18.38 -13.81 -20.33
N TYR A 715 17.15 -14.03 -20.80
CA TYR A 715 16.24 -15.04 -20.24
C TYR A 715 16.43 -16.45 -20.80
N SER A 716 17.02 -16.60 -21.99
CA SER A 716 17.29 -17.90 -22.61
C SER A 716 18.60 -18.55 -22.17
N ALA A 717 19.47 -17.80 -21.49
CA ALA A 717 20.79 -18.25 -21.08
C ALA A 717 20.68 -19.31 -19.97
N ASN A 718 20.69 -20.60 -20.35
CA ASN A 718 20.90 -21.72 -19.42
C ASN A 718 22.38 -21.77 -19.03
N VAL A 719 22.77 -20.85 -18.15
CA VAL A 719 24.15 -20.69 -17.72
C VAL A 719 24.30 -21.21 -16.30
N SER A 720 25.26 -22.13 -16.11
CA SER A 720 25.47 -22.82 -14.85
C SER A 720 26.52 -22.14 -13.97
N THR A 721 27.42 -21.34 -14.56
CA THR A 721 28.51 -20.67 -13.84
C THR A 721 28.63 -19.19 -14.20
N LEU A 722 29.16 -18.38 -13.29
CA LEU A 722 29.42 -16.94 -13.53
C LEU A 722 30.32 -16.71 -14.74
N ALA A 723 31.33 -17.56 -14.95
CA ALA A 723 32.25 -17.43 -16.08
C ALA A 723 31.58 -17.70 -17.44
N GLU A 724 30.61 -18.61 -17.47
CA GLU A 724 29.77 -18.83 -18.65
C GLU A 724 28.84 -17.63 -18.90
N ALA A 725 28.37 -16.96 -17.84
CA ALA A 725 27.45 -15.81 -17.95
C ALA A 725 28.19 -14.57 -18.46
N GLU A 726 29.41 -14.35 -17.94
CA GLU A 726 30.35 -13.33 -18.41
C GLU A 726 30.66 -13.54 -19.91
N LYS A 727 30.90 -14.79 -20.33
CA LYS A 727 31.20 -15.13 -21.72
C LYS A 727 29.98 -14.98 -22.63
N ASP A 728 28.83 -15.49 -22.20
CA ASP A 728 27.56 -15.38 -22.94
C ASP A 728 27.17 -13.91 -23.11
N ALA A 729 27.38 -13.06 -22.11
CA ALA A 729 27.11 -11.63 -22.22
C ALA A 729 27.83 -10.96 -23.39
N ILE A 730 29.05 -11.43 -23.71
CA ILE A 730 29.93 -10.87 -24.74
C ILE A 730 29.71 -11.53 -26.12
N SER A 731 29.35 -12.82 -26.17
CA SER A 731 29.16 -13.58 -27.42
C SER A 731 27.88 -13.22 -28.17
#